data_AF-A0A920CCR4-F1
#
_entry.id   AF-A0A920CCR4-F1
#
_cell.length_a   1.000
_cell.length_b   1.000
_cell.length_c   1.000
_cell.angle_alpha   90.00
_cell.angle_beta   90.00
_cell.angle_gamma   90.00
#
_symmetry.space_group_name_H-M   'P 1'
#
loop_
_entity.id
_entity.type
_entity.pdbx_description
1 polymer ?
#
loop_
_entity_poly.entity_id
_entity_poly.type
_entity_poly.pdbx_seq_one_letter_code
_entity_poly.pdbx_strand_id
1 'polypeptide(L)'
;MMGSMKKLGFGFLVLLLMLPAMSGGKEKASAAAGSGTNLALGKSAQASSGKAGNAVDGDPSTVWQPLAADRGDDMNVWISIDLGAKETFNKVMMHLNRADNLKDYEILYSDDNGSWNQAYSKNKDLTATEAAMFDDVTARYIKINLNLSKDLNVQLSELEVYNSTEAPAPAGLKRIYFTDASGKEYPNNAEIRLNKGEKGTLVLKGELDSGQEVDLTPYAKTFAATTQDVSIDPSGAFTANQVGAALVHGVVQTTKELKTNDFWIVVDDPNVFLDEKYVMNSKLIHQHIQSEIGQPALIEPKDVYPSVSTVSNVAGTLSGELIYGGKVIAKLDPVAVAKGEAKQWTPEGTADQKGRYEIRLTMEQAGKPPVYDSFYFTVWDKKSIPKDQSQIAFLGDDGKLVYVSDYRGNQILDFSNVGYMGGGVKIPDVKVKATVKPGDGDDTARIQAAIDEVSRLPVGKDGFRGAVLLKKGKYEVGGTLKMNASGVVLRGEGQDDKGTLIYGTGANPRNLIEIGENTGLSIDNGSMRTITDLYVPSGSRTFRVDDAGGYKVGDTVVVRRVGDKNWIHEIGMDYIYNRPGGTVTQWSPFNLDFDRVITAINGNAITVDAPIANAVEQKWGGGQMFKYTDSARIEQVGVENMRADSDFDPSIMDTVMDNDTTDPYYADEKHAERFVVFNSVKNGWVRDVTGYHLSYSLVQMSRNSKWITVQDSKMYDMVSIITGGRRYVIHQMGQLNLAQRIYTETARHAFVVDSRVQGPNVFLDGKAVKNYNTSEPHHRWSVGGLFDNIDAPISIRDRGWLGSGHGWAGANYVSWNTENELTSQQPPTAQNYAIGHAGPKVPGLVPSDYDPRPRSEGYWESLGKHVKVESLYKQQLLERLGKKALDNIKQ
;
A
#
# COMPACT_ATOMS: atom_id res chain seq x y z
N MET A 1 -72.32 -8.95 2.57
CA MET A 1 -72.57 -10.35 2.12
C MET A 1 -71.46 -10.73 1.16
N MET A 2 -70.84 -11.90 1.35
CA MET A 2 -69.81 -12.46 0.47
C MET A 2 -70.40 -12.92 -0.87
N GLY A 3 -69.62 -12.80 -1.96
CA GLY A 3 -69.92 -13.45 -3.24
C GLY A 3 -69.11 -12.92 -4.45
N SER A 4 -67.93 -13.51 -4.68
CA SER A 4 -67.20 -13.79 -5.94
C SER A 4 -67.49 -12.99 -7.23
N MET A 5 -66.44 -12.42 -7.87
CA MET A 5 -65.86 -12.94 -9.15
C MET A 5 -64.60 -12.16 -9.63
N LYS A 6 -63.67 -12.94 -10.19
CA LYS A 6 -62.40 -12.62 -10.90
C LYS A 6 -62.68 -11.86 -12.24
N LYS A 7 -61.79 -11.15 -12.95
CA LYS A 7 -60.34 -11.30 -13.28
C LYS A 7 -59.89 -10.06 -14.12
N LEU A 8 -58.58 -10.01 -14.47
CA LEU A 8 -57.75 -8.97 -15.12
C LEU A 8 -57.23 -7.92 -14.11
N GLY A 9 -55.94 -7.69 -13.89
CA GLY A 9 -54.74 -8.12 -14.58
C GLY A 9 -53.80 -6.92 -14.68
N PHE A 10 -52.98 -6.67 -13.64
CA PHE A 10 -51.78 -5.82 -13.73
C PHE A 10 -50.75 -6.37 -12.75
N GLY A 11 -49.61 -6.82 -13.30
CA GLY A 11 -48.48 -7.32 -12.54
C GLY A 11 -47.86 -6.20 -11.73
N PHE A 12 -47.67 -6.46 -10.43
CA PHE A 12 -46.86 -5.63 -9.55
C PHE A 12 -45.39 -5.83 -9.92
N LEU A 13 -44.80 -4.78 -10.49
CA LEU A 13 -43.38 -4.68 -10.75
C LEU A 13 -42.66 -4.63 -9.39
N VAL A 14 -41.84 -5.65 -9.13
CA VAL A 14 -40.84 -5.66 -8.07
C VAL A 14 -39.89 -4.50 -8.34
N LEU A 15 -39.97 -3.44 -7.53
CA LEU A 15 -39.04 -2.33 -7.55
C LEU A 15 -37.73 -2.81 -6.89
N LEU A 16 -36.89 -3.49 -7.68
CA LEU A 16 -35.49 -3.70 -7.37
C LEU A 16 -34.83 -2.32 -7.38
N LEU A 17 -34.63 -1.73 -6.20
CA LEU A 17 -33.65 -0.65 -6.03
C LEU A 17 -32.26 -1.28 -6.17
N MET A 18 -31.83 -1.48 -7.42
CA MET A 18 -30.42 -1.65 -7.75
C MET A 18 -29.72 -0.36 -7.35
N LEU A 19 -29.01 -0.41 -6.23
CA LEU A 19 -27.87 0.46 -5.96
C LEU A 19 -26.94 0.36 -7.19
N PRO A 20 -26.61 1.46 -7.87
CA PRO A 20 -25.65 1.39 -8.95
C PRO A 20 -24.32 0.92 -8.35
N ALA A 21 -23.80 -0.18 -8.91
CA ALA A 21 -22.41 -0.54 -8.75
C ALA A 21 -21.59 0.70 -9.14
N MET A 22 -20.95 1.34 -8.16
CA MET A 22 -19.91 2.32 -8.43
C MET A 22 -18.71 1.56 -8.98
N SER A 23 -18.78 1.23 -10.28
CA SER A 23 -17.58 1.09 -11.08
C SER A 23 -16.88 2.44 -11.02
N GLY A 24 -15.66 2.47 -10.49
CA GLY A 24 -14.81 3.65 -10.47
C GLY A 24 -14.66 4.18 -11.89
N GLY A 25 -15.48 5.17 -12.23
CA GLY A 25 -15.35 5.97 -13.42
C GLY A 25 -14.04 6.72 -13.31
N LYS A 26 -13.10 6.38 -14.18
CA LYS A 26 -11.99 7.27 -14.51
C LYS A 26 -12.60 8.49 -15.19
N GLU A 27 -13.07 9.47 -14.44
CA GLU A 27 -13.30 10.80 -15.00
C GLU A 27 -11.94 11.37 -15.38
N LYS A 28 -11.67 11.33 -16.70
CA LYS A 28 -10.39 11.64 -17.30
C LYS A 28 -10.51 12.91 -18.13
N ALA A 29 -9.66 13.88 -17.77
CA ALA A 29 -9.10 14.98 -18.53
C ALA A 29 -9.97 15.50 -19.69
N SER A 30 -10.60 16.66 -19.47
CA SER A 30 -10.96 17.54 -20.57
C SER A 30 -9.69 17.81 -21.39
N ALA A 31 -9.75 17.45 -22.67
CA ALA A 31 -8.72 17.79 -23.64
C ALA A 31 -8.51 19.30 -23.62
N ALA A 32 -7.28 19.72 -23.32
CA ALA A 32 -6.89 21.11 -23.29
C ALA A 32 -6.99 21.67 -24.71
N ALA A 33 -7.84 22.69 -24.87
CA ALA A 33 -8.06 23.39 -26.12
C ALA A 33 -6.72 23.85 -26.74
N GLY A 34 -6.43 23.38 -27.95
CA GLY A 34 -5.39 23.96 -28.77
C GLY A 34 -5.65 25.44 -29.02
N SER A 35 -4.60 26.23 -29.19
CA SER A 35 -4.66 27.68 -29.44
C SER A 35 -5.22 28.05 -30.83
N GLY A 36 -6.06 27.19 -31.41
CA GLY A 36 -6.89 27.41 -32.58
C GLY A 36 -8.21 26.66 -32.38
N THR A 37 -9.31 27.20 -32.89
CA THR A 37 -10.62 26.52 -32.84
C THR A 37 -10.52 25.14 -33.49
N ASN A 38 -10.83 24.05 -32.77
CA ASN A 38 -10.97 22.72 -33.37
C ASN A 38 -12.12 22.78 -34.38
N LEU A 39 -11.79 22.78 -35.67
CA LEU A 39 -12.73 22.95 -36.77
C LEU A 39 -13.65 21.74 -36.93
N ALA A 40 -13.26 20.57 -36.40
CA ALA A 40 -14.04 19.34 -36.42
C ALA A 40 -15.04 19.22 -35.26
N LEU A 41 -14.86 19.99 -34.16
CA LEU A 41 -15.66 19.83 -32.95
C LEU A 41 -17.16 20.04 -33.22
N GLY A 42 -17.96 19.03 -32.87
CA GLY A 42 -19.42 19.00 -33.04
C GLY A 42 -19.89 18.96 -34.50
N LYS A 43 -19.00 18.71 -35.46
CA LYS A 43 -19.34 18.66 -36.89
C LYS A 43 -19.97 17.34 -37.31
N SER A 44 -20.62 17.35 -38.48
CA SER A 44 -21.20 16.13 -39.03
C SER A 44 -20.10 15.20 -39.54
N ALA A 45 -20.05 13.97 -39.04
CA ALA A 45 -19.10 12.95 -39.45
C ALA A 45 -19.80 11.74 -40.08
N GLN A 46 -19.18 11.17 -41.11
CA GLN A 46 -19.55 9.90 -41.75
C GLN A 46 -18.35 8.96 -41.72
N ALA A 47 -18.58 7.65 -41.70
CA ALA A 47 -17.49 6.68 -41.67
C ALA A 47 -17.89 5.42 -42.44
N SER A 48 -16.95 4.49 -42.61
CA SER A 48 -17.21 3.15 -43.17
C SER A 48 -18.40 2.47 -42.49
N SER A 49 -18.47 2.55 -41.16
CA SER A 49 -19.64 2.26 -40.33
C SER A 49 -19.43 2.79 -38.89
N GLY A 50 -20.32 2.41 -37.96
CA GLY A 50 -20.20 2.78 -36.54
C GLY A 50 -20.65 4.20 -36.24
N LYS A 51 -20.44 4.66 -35.00
CA LYS A 51 -20.85 5.99 -34.54
C LYS A 51 -19.75 7.02 -34.81
N ALA A 52 -19.70 7.54 -36.04
CA ALA A 52 -18.66 8.50 -36.46
C ALA A 52 -18.63 9.79 -35.61
N GLY A 53 -19.80 10.27 -35.14
CA GLY A 53 -19.89 11.48 -34.34
C GLY A 53 -19.13 11.44 -33.00
N ASN A 54 -18.90 10.24 -32.46
CA ASN A 54 -18.11 10.03 -31.24
C ASN A 54 -16.62 10.40 -31.41
N ALA A 55 -16.12 10.54 -32.64
CA ALA A 55 -14.74 10.96 -32.86
C ALA A 55 -14.56 12.47 -32.95
N VAL A 56 -15.64 13.25 -32.85
CA VAL A 56 -15.61 14.71 -33.02
C VAL A 56 -16.47 15.43 -31.99
N ASP A 57 -16.84 14.76 -30.89
CA ASP A 57 -17.73 15.31 -29.86
C ASP A 57 -16.96 15.98 -28.71
N GLY A 58 -15.63 15.86 -28.67
CA GLY A 58 -14.80 16.39 -27.61
C GLY A 58 -14.85 15.58 -26.32
N ASP A 59 -15.49 14.39 -26.33
CA ASP A 59 -15.54 13.47 -25.20
C ASP A 59 -14.60 12.28 -25.44
N PRO A 60 -13.39 12.28 -24.84
CA PRO A 60 -12.39 11.23 -25.05
C PRO A 60 -12.80 9.86 -24.47
N SER A 61 -13.94 9.78 -23.77
CA SER A 61 -14.48 8.52 -23.27
C SER A 61 -15.36 7.80 -24.28
N THR A 62 -15.83 8.49 -25.32
CA THR A 62 -16.52 7.88 -26.44
C THR A 62 -15.52 7.54 -27.55
N VAL A 63 -15.88 6.59 -28.42
CA VAL A 63 -15.03 6.20 -29.55
C VAL A 63 -15.85 5.95 -30.79
N TRP A 64 -15.30 6.32 -31.94
CA TRP A 64 -15.65 5.69 -33.21
C TRP A 64 -14.90 4.36 -33.32
N GLN A 65 -15.64 3.30 -33.65
CA GLN A 65 -15.08 1.99 -33.97
C GLN A 65 -15.79 1.45 -35.22
N PRO A 66 -15.05 1.11 -36.30
CA PRO A 66 -15.61 0.45 -37.47
C PRO A 66 -16.01 -1.00 -37.16
N LEU A 67 -16.96 -1.53 -37.93
CA LEU A 67 -17.38 -2.92 -37.84
C LEU A 67 -16.34 -3.85 -38.46
N ALA A 68 -16.36 -5.12 -38.05
CA ALA A 68 -15.48 -6.12 -38.65
C ALA A 68 -15.72 -6.30 -40.16
N ALA A 69 -16.96 -6.12 -40.61
CA ALA A 69 -17.33 -6.22 -42.03
C ALA A 69 -16.72 -5.11 -42.90
N ASP A 70 -16.33 -3.97 -42.33
CA ASP A 70 -15.76 -2.85 -43.09
C ASP A 70 -14.35 -3.14 -43.57
N ARG A 71 -13.64 -4.08 -42.95
CA ARG A 71 -12.23 -4.36 -43.25
C ARG A 71 -12.02 -5.15 -44.55
N GLY A 72 -13.10 -5.66 -45.14
CA GLY A 72 -13.15 -6.18 -46.51
C GLY A 72 -11.93 -7.00 -46.96
N ASP A 73 -11.60 -6.87 -48.25
CA ASP A 73 -10.38 -7.44 -48.83
C ASP A 73 -9.20 -6.44 -48.82
N ASP A 74 -9.46 -5.15 -48.56
CA ASP A 74 -8.49 -4.06 -48.65
C ASP A 74 -7.95 -3.58 -47.30
N MET A 75 -8.51 -4.08 -46.18
CA MET A 75 -8.09 -3.77 -44.82
C MET A 75 -8.12 -2.27 -44.48
N ASN A 76 -9.00 -1.52 -45.16
CA ASN A 76 -9.15 -0.08 -44.98
C ASN A 76 -10.43 0.25 -44.21
N VAL A 77 -10.33 1.20 -43.28
CA VAL A 77 -11.49 1.82 -42.64
C VAL A 77 -11.31 3.34 -42.67
N TRP A 78 -12.40 4.09 -42.73
CA TRP A 78 -12.30 5.54 -42.93
C TRP A 78 -13.36 6.32 -42.16
N ILE A 79 -13.02 7.56 -41.83
CA ILE A 79 -13.93 8.57 -41.29
C ILE A 79 -13.76 9.87 -42.10
N SER A 80 -14.87 10.57 -42.36
CA SER A 80 -14.91 11.84 -43.06
C SER A 80 -15.77 12.84 -42.30
N ILE A 81 -15.34 14.10 -42.28
CA ILE A 81 -15.99 15.19 -41.56
C ILE A 81 -16.38 16.28 -42.55
N ASP A 82 -17.63 16.75 -42.47
CA ASP A 82 -18.09 17.98 -43.11
C ASP A 82 -17.88 19.15 -42.15
N LEU A 83 -16.91 20.02 -42.43
CA LEU A 83 -16.61 21.20 -41.61
C LEU A 83 -17.74 22.25 -41.67
N GLY A 84 -18.71 22.09 -42.58
CA GLY A 84 -19.89 22.93 -42.77
C GLY A 84 -19.68 24.07 -43.76
N ALA A 85 -18.44 24.53 -43.93
CA ALA A 85 -18.01 25.51 -44.93
C ALA A 85 -16.57 25.19 -45.37
N LYS A 86 -16.06 25.88 -46.39
CA LYS A 86 -14.64 25.79 -46.75
C LYS A 86 -13.82 26.47 -45.65
N GLU A 87 -12.93 25.70 -45.03
CA GLU A 87 -12.01 26.16 -43.99
C GLU A 87 -10.58 25.92 -44.43
N THR A 88 -9.66 26.78 -43.99
CA THR A 88 -8.22 26.55 -44.14
C THR A 88 -7.71 25.78 -42.92
N PHE A 89 -6.98 24.69 -43.13
CA PHE A 89 -6.40 23.87 -42.06
C PHE A 89 -5.10 23.21 -42.53
N ASN A 90 -4.25 22.89 -41.58
CA ASN A 90 -2.90 22.34 -41.84
C ASN A 90 -2.41 21.37 -40.76
N LYS A 91 -3.26 21.07 -39.76
CA LYS A 91 -2.96 20.17 -38.65
C LYS A 91 -4.15 19.27 -38.35
N VAL A 92 -3.87 17.99 -38.14
CA VAL A 92 -4.83 16.99 -37.67
C VAL A 92 -4.24 16.23 -36.49
N MET A 93 -5.01 16.11 -35.41
CA MET A 93 -4.68 15.28 -34.25
C MET A 93 -5.60 14.07 -34.21
N MET A 94 -5.05 12.87 -34.03
CA MET A 94 -5.81 11.63 -33.93
C MET A 94 -5.47 10.91 -32.63
N HIS A 95 -6.48 10.58 -31.83
CA HIS A 95 -6.32 9.83 -30.59
C HIS A 95 -6.83 8.40 -30.78
N LEU A 96 -5.89 7.48 -30.98
CA LEU A 96 -6.13 6.11 -31.41
C LEU A 96 -5.94 5.12 -30.26
N ASN A 97 -6.94 4.27 -30.02
CA ASN A 97 -6.71 3.02 -29.32
C ASN A 97 -6.31 1.96 -30.35
N ARG A 98 -5.19 1.28 -30.08
CA ARG A 98 -4.60 0.25 -30.94
C ARG A 98 -3.91 0.76 -32.21
N ALA A 99 -3.13 1.84 -32.09
CA ALA A 99 -2.24 2.28 -33.17
C ALA A 99 -1.26 1.18 -33.64
N ASP A 100 -0.94 0.20 -32.77
CA ASP A 100 -0.16 -1.01 -33.09
C ASP A 100 -0.80 -1.90 -34.18
N ASN A 101 -2.06 -1.65 -34.52
CA ASN A 101 -2.79 -2.34 -35.56
C ASN A 101 -2.74 -1.62 -36.92
N LEU A 102 -2.36 -0.34 -36.96
CA LEU A 102 -2.29 0.41 -38.21
C LEU A 102 -0.97 0.14 -38.94
N LYS A 103 -1.06 -0.01 -40.26
CA LYS A 103 0.09 -0.07 -41.15
C LYS A 103 0.52 1.34 -41.55
N ASP A 104 -0.45 2.15 -41.96
CA ASP A 104 -0.29 3.52 -42.43
C ASP A 104 -1.64 4.25 -42.37
N TYR A 105 -1.61 5.57 -42.50
CA TYR A 105 -2.82 6.38 -42.67
C TYR A 105 -2.61 7.50 -43.68
N GLU A 106 -3.72 7.97 -44.23
CA GLU A 106 -3.76 9.09 -45.17
C GLU A 106 -4.79 10.11 -44.72
N ILE A 107 -4.45 11.39 -44.90
CA ILE A 107 -5.35 12.51 -44.70
C ILE A 107 -5.65 13.09 -46.06
N LEU A 108 -6.93 13.09 -46.39
CA LEU A 108 -7.48 13.56 -47.65
C LEU A 108 -8.40 14.75 -47.41
N TYR A 109 -8.54 15.61 -48.40
CA TYR A 109 -9.45 16.75 -48.37
C TYR A 109 -10.25 16.88 -49.67
N SER A 110 -11.43 17.48 -49.57
CA SER A 110 -12.35 17.65 -50.69
C SER A 110 -13.23 18.89 -50.52
N ASP A 111 -13.59 19.51 -51.65
CA ASP A 111 -14.60 20.57 -51.68
C ASP A 111 -16.03 20.04 -51.82
N ASP A 112 -16.19 18.85 -52.41
CA ASP A 112 -17.47 18.31 -52.87
C ASP A 112 -17.83 16.95 -52.24
N ASN A 113 -16.97 16.42 -51.37
CA ASN A 113 -17.08 15.09 -50.74
C ASN A 113 -17.05 13.92 -51.74
N GLY A 114 -16.56 14.15 -52.97
CA GLY A 114 -16.46 13.15 -54.02
C GLY A 114 -15.03 13.04 -54.58
N SER A 115 -14.43 14.18 -54.92
CA SER A 115 -13.06 14.27 -55.45
C SER A 115 -12.10 14.57 -54.31
N TRP A 116 -11.18 13.65 -54.04
CA TRP A 116 -10.27 13.73 -52.88
C TRP A 116 -8.83 13.99 -53.31
N ASN A 117 -8.19 14.95 -52.66
CA ASN A 117 -6.76 15.23 -52.77
C ASN A 117 -6.07 14.80 -51.47
N GLN A 118 -4.82 14.35 -51.57
CA GLN A 118 -4.03 13.96 -50.39
C GLN A 118 -3.35 15.19 -49.78
N ALA A 119 -3.59 15.43 -48.49
CA ALA A 119 -2.89 16.43 -47.68
C ALA A 119 -1.65 15.83 -47.01
N TYR A 120 -1.77 14.61 -46.48
CA TYR A 120 -0.72 13.99 -45.69
C TYR A 120 -0.81 12.46 -45.76
N SER A 121 0.32 11.79 -45.57
CA SER A 121 0.36 10.35 -45.34
C SER A 121 1.54 10.00 -44.44
N LYS A 122 1.38 9.01 -43.58
CA LYS A 122 2.46 8.46 -42.77
C LYS A 122 2.41 6.95 -42.78
N ASN A 123 3.57 6.33 -42.95
CA ASN A 123 3.75 4.89 -42.93
C ASN A 123 4.64 4.48 -41.76
N LYS A 124 4.26 3.42 -41.04
CA LYS A 124 5.00 2.87 -39.89
C LYS A 124 5.15 3.85 -38.71
N ASP A 125 5.67 3.34 -37.59
CA ASP A 125 5.97 4.11 -36.36
C ASP A 125 4.81 4.99 -35.89
N LEU A 126 3.61 4.40 -35.90
CA LEU A 126 2.35 5.02 -35.49
C LEU A 126 2.18 4.88 -33.98
N THR A 127 1.70 5.95 -33.37
CA THR A 127 1.52 6.10 -31.92
C THR A 127 0.04 6.29 -31.58
N ALA A 128 -0.31 6.17 -30.30
CA ALA A 128 -1.69 6.37 -29.84
C ALA A 128 -2.19 7.81 -29.99
N THR A 129 -1.28 8.79 -30.15
CA THR A 129 -1.63 10.19 -30.43
C THR A 129 -0.82 10.66 -31.62
N GLU A 130 -1.44 10.67 -32.79
CA GLU A 130 -0.79 11.14 -34.02
C GLU A 130 -1.07 12.62 -34.23
N ALA A 131 -0.02 13.38 -34.53
CA ALA A 131 -0.10 14.77 -34.96
C ALA A 131 0.41 14.87 -36.39
N ALA A 132 -0.49 15.07 -37.35
CA ALA A 132 -0.14 15.28 -38.75
C ALA A 132 -0.13 16.77 -39.06
N MET A 133 0.99 17.27 -39.57
CA MET A 133 1.15 18.65 -40.06
C MET A 133 1.46 18.61 -41.55
N PHE A 134 0.87 19.51 -42.32
CA PHE A 134 1.05 19.61 -43.78
C PHE A 134 0.92 21.08 -44.22
N ASP A 135 1.11 21.37 -45.51
CA ASP A 135 0.93 22.72 -46.03
C ASP A 135 -0.54 23.17 -45.91
N ASP A 136 -0.80 24.48 -45.88
CA ASP A 136 -2.16 25.01 -45.79
C ASP A 136 -3.07 24.47 -46.89
N VAL A 137 -4.12 23.78 -46.48
CA VAL A 137 -5.18 23.26 -47.35
C VAL A 137 -6.46 24.02 -47.06
N THR A 138 -7.20 24.40 -48.11
CA THR A 138 -8.53 25.00 -47.96
C THR A 138 -9.58 24.09 -48.59
N ALA A 139 -10.48 23.54 -47.77
CA ALA A 139 -11.49 22.58 -48.20
C ALA A 139 -12.69 22.54 -47.24
N ARG A 140 -13.80 21.94 -47.66
CA ARG A 140 -14.98 21.74 -46.79
C ARG A 140 -14.99 20.39 -46.07
N TYR A 141 -14.46 19.36 -46.72
CA TYR A 141 -14.46 18.01 -46.20
C TYR A 141 -13.03 17.53 -45.97
N ILE A 142 -12.86 16.77 -44.90
CA ILE A 142 -11.64 16.03 -44.59
C ILE A 142 -12.00 14.54 -44.47
N LYS A 143 -11.11 13.65 -44.87
CA LYS A 143 -11.25 12.21 -44.74
C LYS A 143 -9.94 11.59 -44.27
N ILE A 144 -10.02 10.70 -43.30
CA ILE A 144 -8.91 9.92 -42.78
C ILE A 144 -9.10 8.48 -43.22
N ASN A 145 -8.16 7.98 -44.02
CA ASN A 145 -8.05 6.56 -44.34
C ASN A 145 -7.11 5.91 -43.33
N LEU A 146 -7.57 4.87 -42.65
CA LEU A 146 -6.80 4.07 -41.71
C LEU A 146 -6.58 2.68 -42.32
N ASN A 147 -5.35 2.42 -42.76
CA ASN A 147 -4.98 1.14 -43.38
C ASN A 147 -4.44 0.19 -42.31
N LEU A 148 -5.11 -0.94 -42.13
CA LEU A 148 -4.83 -1.89 -41.05
C LEU A 148 -3.77 -2.91 -41.46
N SER A 149 -2.92 -3.29 -40.50
CA SER A 149 -1.90 -4.34 -40.66
C SER A 149 -2.39 -5.73 -40.27
N LYS A 150 -3.46 -5.81 -39.46
CA LYS A 150 -4.07 -7.07 -38.98
C LYS A 150 -5.59 -6.92 -38.94
N ASP A 151 -6.30 -8.03 -39.06
CA ASP A 151 -7.77 -8.08 -38.93
C ASP A 151 -8.20 -7.97 -37.46
N LEU A 152 -7.94 -6.81 -36.88
CA LEU A 152 -8.33 -6.39 -35.53
C LEU A 152 -8.98 -5.01 -35.62
N ASN A 153 -9.70 -4.62 -34.56
CA ASN A 153 -10.29 -3.28 -34.49
C ASN A 153 -9.21 -2.20 -34.29
N VAL A 154 -9.51 -1.00 -34.78
CA VAL A 154 -8.92 0.27 -34.35
C VAL A 154 -10.04 1.11 -33.76
N GLN A 155 -9.76 1.97 -32.79
CA GLN A 155 -10.74 2.93 -32.29
C GLN A 155 -10.13 4.33 -32.32
N LEU A 156 -10.96 5.33 -32.63
CA LEU A 156 -10.59 6.73 -32.60
C LEU A 156 -11.46 7.41 -31.55
N SER A 157 -10.84 7.87 -30.47
CA SER A 157 -11.57 8.56 -29.38
C SER A 157 -11.80 10.03 -29.68
N GLU A 158 -10.92 10.66 -30.45
CA GLU A 158 -11.08 12.06 -30.85
C GLU A 158 -10.23 12.35 -32.11
N LEU A 159 -10.78 13.17 -33.00
CA LEU A 159 -10.21 13.65 -34.26
C LEU A 159 -10.35 15.18 -34.31
N GLU A 160 -9.22 15.87 -34.21
CA GLU A 160 -9.19 17.32 -34.11
C GLU A 160 -8.54 17.91 -35.36
N VAL A 161 -9.10 19.01 -35.90
CA VAL A 161 -8.61 19.67 -37.11
C VAL A 161 -8.35 21.14 -36.81
N TYR A 162 -7.16 21.62 -37.15
CA TYR A 162 -6.72 22.97 -36.81
C TYR A 162 -6.08 23.69 -38.00
N ASN A 163 -6.23 25.02 -38.00
CA ASN A 163 -5.35 25.93 -38.71
C ASN A 163 -4.24 26.38 -37.75
N SER A 164 -3.16 25.62 -37.70
CA SER A 164 -2.03 25.84 -36.81
C SER A 164 -1.06 26.85 -37.39
N THR A 165 -0.48 27.72 -36.56
CA THR A 165 0.66 28.55 -36.95
C THR A 165 2.01 27.87 -36.70
N GLU A 166 1.99 26.63 -36.19
CA GLU A 166 3.20 25.86 -35.89
C GLU A 166 3.83 25.29 -37.18
N ALA A 167 5.15 25.34 -37.29
CA ALA A 167 5.91 24.71 -38.38
C ALA A 167 6.19 23.22 -38.09
N PRO A 168 6.34 22.36 -39.12
CA PRO A 168 6.87 21.00 -38.95
C PRO A 168 8.27 21.02 -38.33
N ALA A 169 8.61 20.00 -37.55
CA ALA A 169 9.88 19.91 -36.84
C ALA A 169 11.09 20.14 -37.79
N PRO A 170 12.13 20.87 -37.34
CA PRO A 170 13.26 21.22 -38.19
C PRO A 170 14.05 19.97 -38.60
N ALA A 171 14.55 19.96 -39.84
CA ALA A 171 15.37 18.86 -40.35
C ALA A 171 16.67 18.72 -39.54
N GLY A 172 17.10 17.48 -39.29
CA GLY A 172 18.31 17.19 -38.52
C GLY A 172 18.16 17.45 -37.01
N LEU A 173 16.94 17.52 -36.47
CA LEU A 173 16.72 17.60 -35.02
C LEU A 173 17.16 16.30 -34.34
N LYS A 174 18.15 16.40 -33.46
CA LYS A 174 18.83 15.26 -32.83
C LYS A 174 18.22 14.90 -31.48
N ARG A 175 17.94 15.90 -30.65
CA ARG A 175 17.30 15.75 -29.32
C ARG A 175 16.51 17.00 -28.94
N ILE A 176 15.63 16.84 -27.95
CA ILE A 176 14.82 17.91 -27.37
C ILE A 176 14.94 17.89 -25.84
N TYR A 177 14.78 19.05 -25.20
CA TYR A 177 14.87 19.19 -23.76
C TYR A 177 14.16 20.44 -23.25
N PHE A 178 13.75 20.45 -21.98
CA PHE A 178 13.21 21.63 -21.33
C PHE A 178 14.28 22.42 -20.61
N THR A 179 14.12 23.74 -20.53
CA THR A 179 14.98 24.60 -19.71
C THR A 179 14.21 25.37 -18.65
N ASP A 180 14.88 25.68 -17.55
CA ASP A 180 14.43 26.69 -16.58
C ASP A 180 14.53 28.11 -17.16
N ALA A 181 14.09 29.11 -16.38
CA ALA A 181 14.13 30.51 -16.78
C ALA A 181 15.56 31.07 -17.00
N SER A 182 16.58 30.39 -16.49
CA SER A 182 17.99 30.74 -16.72
C SER A 182 18.56 30.08 -17.98
N GLY A 183 17.79 29.21 -18.64
CA GLY A 183 18.22 28.43 -19.81
C GLY A 183 18.92 27.12 -19.45
N LYS A 184 18.93 26.70 -18.19
CA LYS A 184 19.52 25.43 -17.77
C LYS A 184 18.56 24.27 -18.02
N GLU A 185 19.05 23.20 -18.63
CA GLU A 185 18.27 21.99 -18.90
C GLU A 185 17.75 21.31 -17.62
N TYR A 186 16.49 20.88 -17.63
CA TYR A 186 15.95 20.03 -16.58
C TYR A 186 16.46 18.59 -16.72
N PRO A 187 17.21 18.07 -15.74
CA PRO A 187 17.60 16.66 -15.74
C PRO A 187 16.40 15.75 -15.47
N ASN A 188 16.57 14.46 -15.76
CA ASN A 188 15.59 13.45 -15.40
C ASN A 188 15.30 13.47 -13.88
N ASN A 189 14.03 13.36 -13.50
CA ASN A 189 13.52 13.49 -12.13
C ASN A 189 13.76 14.87 -11.47
N ALA A 190 14.06 15.94 -12.21
CA ALA A 190 14.02 17.29 -11.63
C ALA A 190 12.63 17.57 -11.01
N GLU A 191 12.57 18.42 -9.98
CA GLU A 191 11.31 18.80 -9.33
C GLU A 191 11.06 20.30 -9.52
N ILE A 192 9.87 20.65 -10.01
CA ILE A 192 9.29 22.00 -9.90
C ILE A 192 8.22 21.92 -8.84
N ARG A 193 8.37 22.68 -7.75
CA ARG A 193 7.38 22.74 -6.66
C ARG A 193 6.56 24.02 -6.76
N LEU A 194 5.24 23.87 -6.66
CA LEU A 194 4.27 24.95 -6.85
C LEU A 194 3.15 24.83 -5.83
N ASN A 195 2.56 25.96 -5.45
CA ASN A 195 1.28 25.96 -4.76
C ASN A 195 0.12 25.85 -5.77
N LYS A 196 -0.98 25.24 -5.33
CA LYS A 196 -2.23 25.19 -6.09
C LYS A 196 -2.63 26.57 -6.62
N GLY A 197 -2.93 26.65 -7.90
CA GLY A 197 -3.32 27.84 -8.65
C GLY A 197 -2.13 28.59 -9.27
N GLU A 198 -0.90 28.29 -8.88
CA GLU A 198 0.29 28.86 -9.52
C GLU A 198 0.42 28.38 -10.97
N LYS A 199 1.01 29.25 -11.79
CA LYS A 199 1.17 29.05 -13.23
C LYS A 199 2.62 29.23 -13.62
N GLY A 200 3.02 28.60 -14.70
CA GLY A 200 4.32 28.81 -15.30
C GLY A 200 4.29 28.46 -16.79
N THR A 201 5.48 28.46 -17.40
CA THR A 201 5.64 28.13 -18.82
C THR A 201 6.87 27.25 -18.98
N LEU A 202 6.71 26.14 -19.69
CA LEU A 202 7.81 25.28 -20.08
C LEU A 202 8.40 25.78 -21.39
N VAL A 203 9.72 25.96 -21.40
CA VAL A 203 10.47 26.34 -22.61
C VAL A 203 11.09 25.08 -23.19
N LEU A 204 10.60 24.66 -24.35
CA LEU A 204 11.11 23.50 -25.08
C LEU A 204 12.18 23.93 -26.09
N LYS A 205 13.35 23.31 -26.02
CA LYS A 205 14.48 23.55 -26.91
C LYS A 205 14.91 22.28 -27.63
N GLY A 206 15.60 22.46 -28.75
CA GLY A 206 16.15 21.41 -29.58
C GLY A 206 17.64 21.59 -29.83
N GLU A 207 18.33 20.49 -30.14
CA GLU A 207 19.70 20.48 -30.65
C GLU A 207 19.69 19.77 -32.01
N LEU A 208 20.25 20.39 -33.04
CA LEU A 208 20.42 19.79 -34.36
C LEU A 208 21.65 18.87 -34.40
N ASP A 209 21.77 18.04 -35.44
CA ASP A 209 22.94 17.21 -35.71
C ASP A 209 24.23 18.02 -35.86
N SER A 210 24.13 19.30 -36.22
CA SER A 210 25.24 20.25 -36.26
C SER A 210 25.72 20.70 -34.87
N GLY A 211 24.99 20.37 -33.80
CA GLY A 211 25.19 20.89 -32.45
C GLY A 211 24.56 22.26 -32.20
N GLN A 212 23.88 22.84 -33.20
CA GLN A 212 23.19 24.12 -33.05
C GLN A 212 21.92 23.97 -32.21
N GLU A 213 21.72 24.87 -31.26
CA GLU A 213 20.49 24.98 -30.48
C GLU A 213 19.38 25.67 -31.29
N VAL A 214 18.15 25.18 -31.14
CA VAL A 214 16.95 25.69 -31.82
C VAL A 214 15.84 25.90 -30.79
N ASP A 215 15.19 27.05 -30.84
CA ASP A 215 13.95 27.30 -30.11
C ASP A 215 12.82 26.51 -30.77
N LEU A 216 12.16 25.63 -30.01
CA LEU A 216 11.09 24.78 -30.52
C LEU A 216 9.70 25.39 -30.36
N THR A 217 9.59 26.61 -29.81
CA THR A 217 8.34 27.35 -29.66
C THR A 217 7.51 27.44 -30.96
N PRO A 218 8.08 27.78 -32.14
CA PRO A 218 7.29 27.92 -33.37
C PRO A 218 7.00 26.57 -34.06
N TYR A 219 7.50 25.45 -33.54
CA TYR A 219 7.37 24.14 -34.18
C TYR A 219 6.23 23.32 -33.56
N ALA A 220 5.75 22.28 -34.23
CA ALA A 220 4.73 21.39 -33.67
C ALA A 220 5.30 20.50 -32.55
N LYS A 221 4.60 20.46 -31.42
CA LYS A 221 4.97 19.72 -30.20
C LYS A 221 3.74 19.30 -29.42
N THR A 222 3.89 18.30 -28.57
CA THR A 222 2.90 17.96 -27.54
C THR A 222 3.57 17.89 -26.17
N PHE A 223 2.79 18.17 -25.14
CA PHE A 223 3.20 18.01 -23.75
C PHE A 223 2.31 16.98 -23.09
N ALA A 224 2.90 16.12 -22.28
CA ALA A 224 2.18 15.12 -21.52
C ALA A 224 2.40 15.35 -20.02
N ALA A 225 1.32 15.21 -19.25
CA ALA A 225 1.33 15.15 -17.80
C ALA A 225 0.61 13.86 -17.37
N THR A 226 1.22 13.10 -16.45
CA THR A 226 0.68 11.78 -16.04
C THR A 226 -0.57 11.85 -15.16
N THR A 227 -0.86 13.01 -14.57
CA THR A 227 -2.04 13.25 -13.73
C THR A 227 -2.69 14.59 -14.09
N GLN A 228 -3.94 14.79 -13.67
CA GLN A 228 -4.66 16.06 -13.85
C GLN A 228 -4.25 17.13 -12.83
N ASP A 229 -3.28 16.82 -11.97
CA ASP A 229 -2.79 17.72 -10.93
C ASP A 229 -2.10 18.93 -11.54
N VAL A 230 -1.62 18.78 -12.78
CA VAL A 230 -1.10 19.83 -13.63
C VAL A 230 -1.72 19.72 -15.01
N SER A 231 -2.18 20.84 -15.55
CA SER A 231 -2.59 20.96 -16.95
C SER A 231 -1.57 21.78 -17.71
N ILE A 232 -1.19 21.33 -18.90
CA ILE A 232 -0.24 22.01 -19.79
C ILE A 232 -0.94 22.24 -21.12
N ASP A 233 -0.97 23.48 -21.59
CA ASP A 233 -1.51 23.82 -22.90
C ASP A 233 -0.44 23.71 -24.00
N PRO A 234 -0.82 23.76 -25.30
CA PRO A 234 0.16 23.63 -26.38
C PRO A 234 1.20 24.75 -26.48
N SER A 235 1.00 25.89 -25.82
CA SER A 235 2.03 26.94 -25.71
C SER A 235 3.13 26.58 -24.69
N GLY A 236 2.91 25.54 -23.88
CA GLY A 236 3.78 25.15 -22.78
C GLY A 236 3.41 25.86 -21.48
N ALA A 237 2.38 26.72 -21.47
CA ALA A 237 1.86 27.28 -20.25
C ALA A 237 1.15 26.19 -19.43
N PHE A 238 1.43 26.15 -18.13
CA PHE A 238 0.85 25.16 -17.24
C PHE A 238 0.23 25.81 -16.01
N THR A 239 -0.72 25.10 -15.40
CA THR A 239 -1.39 25.48 -14.15
C THR A 239 -1.35 24.32 -13.18
N ALA A 240 -0.98 24.59 -11.92
CA ALA A 240 -1.08 23.66 -10.80
C ALA A 240 -2.54 23.61 -10.31
N ASN A 241 -3.25 22.52 -10.60
CA ASN A 241 -4.71 22.44 -10.41
C ASN A 241 -5.11 21.99 -9.01
N GLN A 242 -4.40 21.02 -8.44
CA GLN A 242 -4.72 20.42 -7.15
C GLN A 242 -3.50 19.68 -6.56
N VAL A 243 -3.54 19.45 -5.24
CA VAL A 243 -2.49 18.71 -4.52
C VAL A 243 -2.20 17.37 -5.18
N GLY A 244 -0.92 17.07 -5.39
CA GLY A 244 -0.46 15.86 -6.03
C GLY A 244 0.78 16.11 -6.87
N ALA A 245 1.10 15.19 -7.78
CA ALA A 245 2.25 15.34 -8.64
C ALA A 245 1.98 14.80 -10.04
N ALA A 246 2.60 15.43 -11.02
CA ALA A 246 2.57 15.00 -12.42
C ALA A 246 4.00 14.84 -12.92
N LEU A 247 4.32 13.66 -13.44
CA LEU A 247 5.47 13.46 -14.31
C LEU A 247 5.16 14.10 -15.67
N VAL A 248 6.06 14.94 -16.16
CA VAL A 248 5.92 15.76 -17.35
C VAL A 248 7.02 15.47 -18.36
N HIS A 249 6.65 15.41 -19.64
CA HIS A 249 7.58 15.40 -20.77
C HIS A 249 7.00 16.10 -22.02
N GLY A 250 7.89 16.52 -22.91
CA GLY A 250 7.55 17.03 -24.23
C GLY A 250 7.88 16.02 -25.31
N VAL A 251 7.11 16.06 -26.41
CA VAL A 251 7.31 15.22 -27.59
C VAL A 251 7.30 16.08 -28.85
N VAL A 252 8.22 15.79 -29.76
CA VAL A 252 8.26 16.36 -31.11
C VAL A 252 8.37 15.22 -32.10
N GLN A 253 7.47 15.21 -33.08
CA GLN A 253 7.47 14.21 -34.15
C GLN A 253 8.41 14.64 -35.28
N THR A 254 9.36 13.77 -35.63
CA THR A 254 10.26 13.92 -36.79
C THR A 254 10.15 12.67 -37.68
N THR A 255 11.25 12.19 -38.29
CA THR A 255 11.31 10.82 -38.83
C THR A 255 11.23 9.75 -37.73
N LYS A 256 11.55 10.14 -36.49
CA LYS A 256 11.35 9.37 -35.26
C LYS A 256 10.74 10.27 -34.18
N GLU A 257 10.08 9.67 -33.20
CA GLU A 257 9.62 10.41 -32.03
C GLU A 257 10.83 10.86 -31.19
N LEU A 258 10.90 12.15 -30.86
CA LEU A 258 11.85 12.68 -29.90
C LEU A 258 11.10 13.06 -28.62
N LYS A 259 11.64 12.65 -27.47
CA LYS A 259 11.08 12.89 -26.14
C LYS A 259 12.10 13.62 -25.25
N THR A 260 11.65 14.55 -24.43
CA THR A 260 12.50 15.17 -23.39
C THR A 260 12.81 14.17 -22.26
N ASN A 261 13.72 14.54 -21.35
CA ASN A 261 13.77 13.92 -20.03
C ASN A 261 12.41 14.08 -19.33
N ASP A 262 12.07 13.11 -18.48
CA ASP A 262 10.91 13.19 -17.59
C ASP A 262 11.29 13.97 -16.32
N PHE A 263 10.47 14.93 -15.90
CA PHE A 263 10.63 15.63 -14.63
C PHE A 263 9.29 15.79 -13.92
N TRP A 264 9.31 16.10 -12.62
CA TRP A 264 8.13 16.21 -11.79
C TRP A 264 7.70 17.67 -11.63
N ILE A 265 6.40 17.92 -11.78
CA ILE A 265 5.76 19.09 -11.20
C ILE A 265 4.96 18.61 -10.00
N VAL A 266 5.34 19.08 -8.83
CA VAL A 266 4.78 18.71 -7.52
C VAL A 266 3.96 19.89 -7.02
N VAL A 267 2.69 19.64 -6.72
CA VAL A 267 1.72 20.66 -6.34
C VAL A 267 1.35 20.49 -4.89
N ASP A 268 1.72 21.49 -4.08
CA ASP A 268 1.34 21.63 -2.68
C ASP A 268 0.12 22.57 -2.54
N ASP A 269 -0.59 22.53 -1.42
CA ASP A 269 -1.63 23.52 -1.10
C ASP A 269 -1.55 23.87 0.40
N PRO A 270 -1.01 25.04 0.78
CA PRO A 270 -0.88 25.44 2.18
C PRO A 270 -2.23 25.63 2.87
N ASN A 271 -3.33 25.73 2.11
CA ASN A 271 -4.68 25.92 2.62
C ASN A 271 -5.51 24.63 2.64
N VAL A 272 -4.93 23.48 2.27
CA VAL A 272 -5.67 22.20 2.11
C VAL A 272 -6.39 21.76 3.38
N PHE A 273 -5.94 22.20 4.57
CA PHE A 273 -6.54 21.87 5.87
C PHE A 273 -7.31 23.02 6.54
N LEU A 274 -7.72 24.05 5.78
CA LEU A 274 -8.52 25.17 6.30
C LEU A 274 -10.04 24.97 6.12
N ASP A 275 -10.47 23.90 5.44
CA ASP A 275 -11.89 23.55 5.30
C ASP A 275 -12.54 23.22 6.65
N GLU A 276 -13.85 23.51 6.77
CA GLU A 276 -14.66 23.26 7.98
C GLU A 276 -14.67 21.78 8.39
N LYS A 277 -14.50 20.85 7.45
CA LYS A 277 -14.43 19.42 7.76
C LYS A 277 -13.26 19.04 8.67
N TYR A 278 -12.19 19.84 8.69
CA TYR A 278 -11.02 19.61 9.57
C TYR A 278 -11.20 20.21 10.97
N VAL A 279 -12.30 20.94 11.20
CA VAL A 279 -12.76 21.47 12.49
C VAL A 279 -11.83 22.50 13.13
N MET A 280 -10.60 22.15 13.46
CA MET A 280 -9.60 23.05 14.03
C MET A 280 -8.18 22.53 13.80
N ASN A 281 -7.23 23.45 13.74
CA ASN A 281 -5.80 23.17 13.71
C ASN A 281 -5.18 23.53 15.07
N SER A 282 -4.52 22.57 15.72
CA SER A 282 -4.00 22.75 17.07
C SER A 282 -2.51 22.39 17.18
N LYS A 283 -1.80 23.01 18.12
CA LYS A 283 -0.37 22.78 18.38
C LYS A 283 -0.06 22.79 19.88
N LEU A 284 0.78 21.85 20.32
CA LEU A 284 1.39 21.85 21.65
C LEU A 284 2.63 22.75 21.67
N ILE A 285 2.82 23.51 22.75
CA ILE A 285 3.93 24.44 22.92
C ILE A 285 4.53 24.25 24.30
N HIS A 286 5.80 23.84 24.35
CA HIS A 286 6.58 23.78 25.58
C HIS A 286 8.07 23.88 25.23
N GLN A 287 8.86 24.56 26.06
CA GLN A 287 10.30 24.79 25.82
C GLN A 287 11.14 23.50 25.75
N HIS A 288 10.68 22.42 26.40
CA HIS A 288 11.36 21.12 26.42
C HIS A 288 10.76 20.07 25.48
N ILE A 289 9.66 20.38 24.77
CA ILE A 289 8.99 19.42 23.87
C ILE A 289 9.19 19.85 22.42
N GLN A 290 9.85 19.00 21.64
CA GLN A 290 9.84 19.10 20.18
C GLN A 290 8.54 18.49 19.66
N SER A 291 7.65 19.32 19.14
CA SER A 291 6.32 18.90 18.65
C SER A 291 6.38 18.31 17.24
N GLU A 292 7.17 17.25 17.09
CA GLU A 292 7.34 16.48 15.86
C GLU A 292 6.99 15.01 16.13
N ILE A 293 6.44 14.33 15.13
CA ILE A 293 6.05 12.92 15.26
C ILE A 293 7.28 12.08 15.62
N GLY A 294 7.14 11.23 16.63
CA GLY A 294 8.18 10.34 17.11
C GLY A 294 9.22 10.95 18.06
N GLN A 295 9.25 12.28 18.23
CA GLN A 295 10.11 12.93 19.22
C GLN A 295 9.52 12.80 20.62
N PRO A 296 10.25 12.28 21.62
CA PRO A 296 9.70 12.06 22.96
C PRO A 296 9.22 13.35 23.63
N ALA A 297 7.96 13.38 24.05
CA ALA A 297 7.38 14.50 24.79
C ALA A 297 7.61 14.32 26.29
N LEU A 298 8.86 14.51 26.73
CA LEU A 298 9.28 14.39 28.13
C LEU A 298 9.52 15.76 28.76
N ILE A 299 9.00 15.98 29.97
CA ILE A 299 9.29 17.16 30.80
C ILE A 299 9.73 16.74 32.19
N GLU A 300 10.45 17.62 32.88
CA GLU A 300 10.98 17.37 34.22
C GLU A 300 9.91 17.67 35.28
N PRO A 301 9.93 16.98 36.44
CA PRO A 301 9.06 17.34 37.55
C PRO A 301 9.21 18.81 37.94
N LYS A 302 8.09 19.48 38.21
CA LYS A 302 7.96 20.93 38.51
C LYS A 302 8.07 21.86 37.30
N ASP A 303 8.26 21.35 36.08
CA ASP A 303 8.09 22.17 34.88
C ASP A 303 6.65 22.71 34.81
N VAL A 304 6.45 23.85 34.17
CA VAL A 304 5.11 24.36 33.84
C VAL A 304 4.44 23.43 32.83
N TYR A 305 3.11 23.33 32.88
CA TYR A 305 2.40 22.53 31.90
C TYR A 305 2.55 23.07 30.47
N PRO A 306 2.58 22.20 29.45
CA PRO A 306 2.54 22.63 28.06
C PRO A 306 1.31 23.48 27.75
N SER A 307 1.47 24.47 26.88
CA SER A 307 0.36 25.27 26.35
C SER A 307 -0.17 24.64 25.07
N VAL A 308 -1.46 24.80 24.79
CA VAL A 308 -2.06 24.42 23.52
C VAL A 308 -2.59 25.67 22.82
N SER A 309 -2.21 25.85 21.56
CA SER A 309 -2.75 26.88 20.67
C SER A 309 -3.63 26.24 19.62
N THR A 310 -4.73 26.90 19.26
CA THR A 310 -5.74 26.43 18.31
C THR A 310 -6.09 27.54 17.34
N VAL A 311 -6.41 27.18 16.11
CA VAL A 311 -7.10 28.02 15.12
C VAL A 311 -8.33 27.25 14.65
N SER A 312 -9.53 27.77 14.91
CA SER A 312 -10.77 27.06 14.59
C SER A 312 -11.14 27.26 13.11
N ASN A 313 -11.51 26.18 12.41
CA ASN A 313 -12.05 26.26 11.05
C ASN A 313 -13.57 26.43 11.04
N VAL A 314 -14.20 26.40 12.22
CA VAL A 314 -15.65 26.46 12.43
C VAL A 314 -16.00 27.43 13.56
N ALA A 315 -17.25 27.87 13.60
CA ALA A 315 -17.79 28.51 14.81
C ALA A 315 -18.29 27.43 15.78
N GLY A 316 -18.07 27.63 17.08
CA GLY A 316 -18.44 26.65 18.09
C GLY A 316 -18.05 27.05 19.50
N THR A 317 -18.03 26.06 20.40
CA THR A 317 -17.54 26.22 21.77
C THR A 317 -16.35 25.32 22.00
N LEU A 318 -15.23 25.91 22.45
CA LEU A 318 -13.99 25.21 22.79
C LEU A 318 -13.89 25.06 24.31
N SER A 319 -13.60 23.86 24.78
CA SER A 319 -13.23 23.57 26.17
C SER A 319 -11.99 22.66 26.21
N GLY A 320 -11.38 22.53 27.39
CA GLY A 320 -10.15 21.77 27.54
C GLY A 320 -10.02 21.13 28.92
N GLU A 321 -9.33 19.98 28.97
CA GLU A 321 -9.07 19.20 30.18
C GLU A 321 -7.60 18.79 30.21
N LEU A 322 -6.93 18.99 31.35
CA LEU A 322 -5.67 18.34 31.67
C LEU A 322 -5.98 17.12 32.52
N ILE A 323 -5.54 15.94 32.06
CA ILE A 323 -5.92 14.65 32.61
C ILE A 323 -4.65 13.91 33.07
N TYR A 324 -4.68 13.42 34.32
CA TYR A 324 -3.65 12.55 34.90
C TYR A 324 -4.30 11.37 35.61
N GLY A 325 -3.82 10.15 35.36
CA GLY A 325 -4.36 8.94 35.99
C GLY A 325 -5.87 8.74 35.75
N GLY A 326 -6.38 9.22 34.62
CA GLY A 326 -7.81 9.20 34.28
C GLY A 326 -8.67 10.25 34.99
N LYS A 327 -8.07 11.18 35.74
CA LYS A 327 -8.77 12.27 36.44
C LYS A 327 -8.43 13.62 35.81
N VAL A 328 -9.45 14.46 35.65
CA VAL A 328 -9.27 15.87 35.25
C VAL A 328 -8.68 16.64 36.43
N ILE A 329 -7.54 17.28 36.23
CA ILE A 329 -6.79 18.04 37.25
C ILE A 329 -6.75 19.55 36.96
N ALA A 330 -7.00 19.97 35.72
CA ALA A 330 -7.24 21.36 35.35
C ALA A 330 -8.19 21.42 34.15
N LYS A 331 -8.90 22.54 33.97
CA LYS A 331 -9.86 22.73 32.88
C LYS A 331 -9.78 24.13 32.28
N LEU A 332 -10.07 24.21 30.99
CA LEU A 332 -10.50 25.42 30.30
C LEU A 332 -12.03 25.40 30.27
N ASP A 333 -12.65 26.34 30.96
CA ASP A 333 -14.10 26.50 30.89
C ASP A 333 -14.56 26.79 29.44
N PRO A 334 -15.76 26.36 29.03
CA PRO A 334 -16.23 26.53 27.65
C PRO A 334 -16.18 27.99 27.18
N VAL A 335 -15.50 28.25 26.05
CA VAL A 335 -15.38 29.57 25.43
C VAL A 335 -15.89 29.52 24.00
N ALA A 336 -16.73 30.48 23.62
CA ALA A 336 -17.17 30.64 22.24
C ALA A 336 -15.99 31.02 21.33
N VAL A 337 -15.93 30.41 20.15
CA VAL A 337 -14.93 30.70 19.12
C VAL A 337 -15.58 30.93 17.77
N ALA A 338 -15.10 31.92 17.03
CA ALA A 338 -15.47 32.15 15.64
C ALA A 338 -14.55 31.37 14.68
N LYS A 339 -15.02 31.17 13.44
CA LYS A 339 -14.20 30.63 12.36
C LYS A 339 -13.00 31.55 12.08
N GLY A 340 -11.81 30.96 12.02
CA GLY A 340 -10.52 31.66 11.90
C GLY A 340 -9.98 32.23 13.21
N GLU A 341 -10.72 32.12 14.32
CA GLU A 341 -10.25 32.64 15.61
C GLU A 341 -9.17 31.75 16.22
N ALA A 342 -8.10 32.38 16.70
CA ALA A 342 -7.04 31.71 17.43
C ALA A 342 -7.25 31.81 18.95
N LYS A 343 -7.09 30.70 19.66
CA LYS A 343 -7.09 30.64 21.14
C LYS A 343 -5.87 29.89 21.65
N GLN A 344 -5.36 30.33 22.80
CA GLN A 344 -4.28 29.64 23.51
C GLN A 344 -4.70 29.40 24.95
N TRP A 345 -4.37 28.22 25.47
CA TRP A 345 -4.59 27.86 26.86
C TRP A 345 -3.35 27.17 27.45
N THR A 346 -2.98 27.59 28.65
CA THR A 346 -1.94 26.97 29.48
C THR A 346 -2.61 26.52 30.78
N PRO A 347 -2.62 25.22 31.11
CA PRO A 347 -3.12 24.76 32.41
C PRO A 347 -2.32 25.40 33.55
N GLU A 348 -3.02 25.86 34.60
CA GLU A 348 -2.37 26.45 35.77
C GLU A 348 -1.58 25.41 36.58
N GLY A 349 -0.49 25.85 37.22
CA GLY A 349 0.34 25.02 38.10
C GLY A 349 1.55 24.38 37.41
N THR A 350 2.12 23.37 38.07
CA THR A 350 3.32 22.66 37.64
C THR A 350 3.11 21.15 37.61
N ALA A 351 3.88 20.48 36.76
CA ALA A 351 3.84 19.06 36.52
C ALA A 351 4.58 18.29 37.62
N ASP A 352 3.91 18.07 38.76
CA ASP A 352 4.57 17.54 39.96
C ASP A 352 4.54 16.01 40.07
N GLN A 353 3.54 15.35 39.47
CA GLN A 353 3.36 13.90 39.59
C GLN A 353 4.00 13.17 38.40
N LYS A 354 4.78 12.12 38.66
CA LYS A 354 5.41 11.31 37.61
C LYS A 354 4.36 10.54 36.82
N GLY A 355 4.57 10.42 35.51
CA GLY A 355 3.73 9.61 34.62
C GLY A 355 3.22 10.39 33.42
N ARG A 356 2.31 9.76 32.67
CA ARG A 356 1.74 10.29 31.44
C ARG A 356 0.54 11.19 31.71
N TYR A 357 0.48 12.30 31.01
CA TYR A 357 -0.60 13.27 31.01
C TYR A 357 -1.24 13.35 29.62
N GLU A 358 -2.49 13.76 29.58
CA GLU A 358 -3.23 14.10 28.37
C GLU A 358 -3.80 15.52 28.51
N ILE A 359 -3.58 16.37 27.51
CA ILE A 359 -4.37 17.58 27.31
C ILE A 359 -5.39 17.26 26.23
N ARG A 360 -6.67 17.26 26.61
CA ARG A 360 -7.78 17.01 25.69
C ARG A 360 -8.53 18.31 25.44
N LEU A 361 -8.70 18.65 24.17
CA LEU A 361 -9.60 19.71 23.73
C LEU A 361 -10.90 19.10 23.22
N THR A 362 -12.00 19.80 23.47
CA THR A 362 -13.33 19.45 22.94
C THR A 362 -13.89 20.63 22.16
N MET A 363 -14.29 20.38 20.92
CA MET A 363 -15.02 21.33 20.08
C MET A 363 -16.47 20.89 19.94
N GLU A 364 -17.39 21.73 20.40
CA GLU A 364 -18.84 21.51 20.26
C GLU A 364 -19.43 22.43 19.19
N GLN A 365 -20.21 21.84 18.28
CA GLN A 365 -20.94 22.52 17.22
C GLN A 365 -22.42 22.18 17.32
N ALA A 366 -23.29 23.16 17.08
CA ALA A 366 -24.73 22.93 17.12
C ALA A 366 -25.15 21.83 16.12
N GLY A 367 -25.86 20.81 16.62
CA GLY A 367 -26.38 19.71 15.80
C GLY A 367 -25.33 18.70 15.29
N LYS A 368 -24.08 18.77 15.76
CA LYS A 368 -23.04 17.79 15.43
C LYS A 368 -22.48 17.13 16.70
N PRO A 369 -21.97 15.88 16.61
CA PRO A 369 -21.23 15.28 17.71
C PRO A 369 -20.01 16.12 18.11
N PRO A 370 -19.61 16.09 19.40
CA PRO A 370 -18.38 16.73 19.84
C PRO A 370 -17.15 16.09 19.17
N VAL A 371 -16.17 16.92 18.85
CA VAL A 371 -14.91 16.53 18.24
C VAL A 371 -13.78 16.75 19.24
N TYR A 372 -12.85 15.80 19.29
CA TYR A 372 -11.78 15.78 20.28
C TYR A 372 -10.42 15.87 19.62
N ASP A 373 -9.53 16.67 20.20
CA ASP A 373 -8.11 16.70 19.86
C ASP A 373 -7.30 16.48 21.13
N SER A 374 -6.22 15.71 21.05
CA SER A 374 -5.47 15.31 22.24
C SER A 374 -3.98 15.41 22.04
N PHE A 375 -3.32 15.86 23.09
CA PHE A 375 -1.88 15.96 23.21
C PHE A 375 -1.41 15.23 24.45
N TYR A 376 -0.21 14.67 24.40
CA TYR A 376 0.34 13.86 25.47
C TYR A 376 1.74 14.32 25.82
N PHE A 377 2.11 14.15 27.07
CA PHE A 377 3.47 14.32 27.55
C PHE A 377 3.69 13.44 28.78
N THR A 378 4.94 13.10 29.05
CA THR A 378 5.35 12.34 30.22
C THR A 378 6.16 13.22 31.15
N VAL A 379 5.87 13.16 32.44
CA VAL A 379 6.65 13.80 33.49
C VAL A 379 7.55 12.74 34.11
N TRP A 380 8.86 12.89 33.94
CA TRP A 380 9.82 11.98 34.54
C TRP A 380 11.18 12.65 34.73
N ASP A 381 11.87 12.32 35.81
CA ASP A 381 13.27 12.72 35.99
C ASP A 381 14.15 11.84 35.09
N LYS A 382 14.67 12.43 34.00
CA LYS A 382 15.48 11.70 33.02
C LYS A 382 16.69 11.01 33.66
N LYS A 383 17.26 11.60 34.72
CA LYS A 383 18.42 11.05 35.43
C LYS A 383 18.06 9.84 36.30
N SER A 384 16.78 9.66 36.61
CA SER A 384 16.30 8.50 37.38
C SER A 384 16.11 7.24 36.53
N ILE A 385 16.09 7.37 35.19
CA ILE A 385 15.99 6.22 34.29
C ILE A 385 17.32 5.44 34.33
N PRO A 386 17.32 4.13 34.62
CA PRO A 386 18.54 3.33 34.68
C PRO A 386 19.36 3.41 33.37
N LYS A 387 20.69 3.57 33.50
CA LYS A 387 21.61 3.84 32.37
C LYS A 387 21.69 2.71 31.32
N ASP A 388 21.22 1.52 31.65
CA ASP A 388 21.20 0.33 30.82
C ASP A 388 19.82 0.06 30.19
N GLN A 389 18.86 0.98 30.34
CA GLN A 389 17.52 0.88 29.76
C GLN A 389 17.25 2.00 28.75
N SER A 390 16.23 1.81 27.92
CA SER A 390 15.79 2.83 26.97
C SER A 390 15.16 4.02 27.68
N GLN A 391 15.36 5.24 27.17
CA GLN A 391 14.75 6.45 27.69
C GLN A 391 13.26 6.57 27.33
N ILE A 392 12.74 5.75 26.41
CA ILE A 392 11.36 5.81 25.92
C ILE A 392 10.54 4.55 26.21
N ALA A 393 11.20 3.47 26.67
CA ALA A 393 10.59 2.25 27.18
C ALA A 393 11.49 1.62 28.25
N PHE A 394 11.19 1.87 29.52
CA PHE A 394 11.98 1.38 30.66
C PHE A 394 11.09 0.84 31.77
N LEU A 395 11.64 0.00 32.63
CA LEU A 395 10.97 -0.49 33.83
C LEU A 395 10.90 0.63 34.89
N GLY A 396 9.68 0.95 35.31
CA GLY A 396 9.42 1.78 36.48
C GLY A 396 9.69 1.06 37.79
N ASP A 397 9.45 1.76 38.90
CA ASP A 397 9.68 1.24 40.26
C ASP A 397 8.81 0.01 40.60
N ASP A 398 7.69 -0.19 39.88
CA ASP A 398 6.79 -1.33 40.00
C ASP A 398 7.18 -2.53 39.11
N GLY A 399 8.27 -2.42 38.36
CA GLY A 399 8.76 -3.45 37.44
C GLY A 399 7.95 -3.56 36.14
N LYS A 400 7.11 -2.57 35.80
CA LYS A 400 6.38 -2.50 34.53
C LYS A 400 6.98 -1.47 33.59
N LEU A 401 6.74 -1.64 32.30
CA LEU A 401 7.18 -0.71 31.28
C LEU A 401 6.45 0.63 31.39
N VAL A 402 7.23 1.69 31.50
CA VAL A 402 6.85 3.08 31.32
C VAL A 402 7.21 3.48 29.90
N TYR A 403 6.23 4.02 29.18
CA TYR A 403 6.41 4.51 27.81
C TYR A 403 6.44 6.04 27.79
N VAL A 404 7.40 6.60 27.06
CA VAL A 404 7.42 8.02 26.72
C VAL A 404 6.93 8.16 25.28
N SER A 405 5.73 8.69 25.11
CA SER A 405 5.15 8.96 23.79
C SER A 405 5.70 10.24 23.18
N ASP A 406 5.43 10.45 21.90
CA ASP A 406 5.50 11.79 21.33
C ASP A 406 4.34 12.68 21.80
N TYR A 407 4.34 13.93 21.33
CA TYR A 407 3.36 14.93 21.72
C TYR A 407 1.92 14.63 21.25
N ARG A 408 1.75 13.76 20.25
CA ARG A 408 0.45 13.27 19.76
C ARG A 408 0.07 11.93 20.39
N GLY A 409 0.92 11.37 21.26
CA GLY A 409 0.64 10.15 22.00
C GLY A 409 1.08 8.87 21.30
N ASN A 410 1.77 8.97 20.16
CA ASN A 410 2.35 7.81 19.49
C ASN A 410 3.48 7.25 20.34
N GLN A 411 3.53 5.94 20.48
CA GLN A 411 4.53 5.27 21.30
C GLN A 411 4.85 3.90 20.73
N ILE A 412 5.91 3.28 21.27
CA ILE A 412 6.19 1.86 21.07
C ILE A 412 4.91 1.04 21.36
N LEU A 413 4.51 0.22 20.40
CA LEU A 413 3.28 -0.55 20.46
C LEU A 413 3.37 -1.63 21.54
N ASP A 414 2.22 -2.02 22.10
CA ASP A 414 2.09 -3.26 22.86
C ASP A 414 1.89 -4.44 21.92
N PHE A 415 2.91 -5.29 21.80
CA PHE A 415 2.93 -6.44 20.90
C PHE A 415 2.41 -7.72 21.56
N SER A 416 2.04 -7.68 22.85
CA SER A 416 1.76 -8.91 23.62
C SER A 416 0.52 -9.68 23.16
N ASN A 417 -0.36 -9.09 22.33
CA ASN A 417 -1.56 -9.72 21.76
C ASN A 417 -1.31 -10.59 20.50
N VAL A 418 -0.03 -10.84 20.18
CA VAL A 418 0.41 -11.53 18.97
C VAL A 418 0.66 -13.01 19.25
N GLY A 419 0.26 -13.88 18.31
CA GLY A 419 0.42 -15.34 18.38
C GLY A 419 -0.86 -16.10 18.72
N TYR A 420 -0.76 -17.43 18.78
CA TYR A 420 -1.86 -18.37 19.04
C TYR A 420 -2.75 -17.93 20.21
N MET A 421 -4.05 -17.78 19.92
CA MET A 421 -5.07 -17.29 20.86
C MET A 421 -4.75 -15.94 21.52
N GLY A 422 -4.02 -15.07 20.82
CA GLY A 422 -3.63 -13.75 21.31
C GLY A 422 -2.36 -13.75 22.15
N GLY A 423 -1.50 -14.77 22.02
CA GLY A 423 -0.19 -14.85 22.67
C GLY A 423 -0.23 -15.33 24.13
N GLY A 424 0.85 -16.00 24.57
CA GLY A 424 1.00 -16.52 25.93
C GLY A 424 0.19 -17.78 26.27
N VAL A 425 -0.48 -18.36 25.28
CA VAL A 425 -1.21 -19.63 25.42
C VAL A 425 -0.33 -20.78 24.94
N LYS A 426 -0.21 -21.85 25.74
CA LYS A 426 0.53 -23.06 25.34
C LYS A 426 -0.18 -23.71 24.14
N ILE A 427 0.57 -23.99 23.09
CA ILE A 427 0.06 -24.80 21.96
C ILE A 427 -0.31 -26.20 22.47
N PRO A 428 -1.53 -26.70 22.20
CA PRO A 428 -2.04 -27.92 22.81
C PRO A 428 -1.51 -29.19 22.13
N ASP A 429 -1.30 -30.24 22.92
CA ASP A 429 -1.00 -31.57 22.41
C ASP A 429 -2.30 -32.32 22.09
N VAL A 430 -2.81 -32.11 20.87
CA VAL A 430 -4.10 -32.65 20.42
C VAL A 430 -4.09 -34.18 20.33
N LYS A 431 -5.17 -34.84 20.77
CA LYS A 431 -5.29 -36.30 20.73
C LYS A 431 -5.34 -36.86 19.31
N VAL A 432 -4.55 -37.89 19.04
CA VAL A 432 -4.53 -38.61 17.75
C VAL A 432 -5.86 -39.33 17.52
N LYS A 433 -6.40 -39.20 16.30
CA LYS A 433 -7.65 -39.83 15.85
C LYS A 433 -7.49 -40.68 14.59
N ALA A 434 -6.53 -40.35 13.74
CA ALA A 434 -6.13 -41.17 12.60
C ALA A 434 -4.62 -41.35 12.62
N THR A 435 -4.14 -42.50 12.15
CA THR A 435 -2.70 -42.78 12.01
C THR A 435 -2.44 -43.27 10.59
N VAL A 436 -1.51 -42.63 9.90
CA VAL A 436 -1.07 -42.99 8.55
C VAL A 436 0.37 -43.49 8.64
N LYS A 437 0.68 -44.55 7.90
CA LYS A 437 2.04 -45.02 7.67
C LYS A 437 2.44 -44.66 6.23
N PRO A 438 3.72 -44.41 5.95
CA PRO A 438 4.15 -44.20 4.57
C PRO A 438 3.86 -45.47 3.76
N GLY A 439 3.50 -45.30 2.49
CA GLY A 439 3.36 -46.43 1.58
C GLY A 439 4.16 -46.24 0.31
N ASP A 440 3.99 -47.17 -0.64
CA ASP A 440 4.67 -47.08 -1.93
C ASP A 440 4.01 -46.01 -2.81
N GLY A 441 4.83 -45.17 -3.44
CA GLY A 441 4.41 -44.12 -4.37
C GLY A 441 3.74 -42.92 -3.69
N ASP A 442 2.93 -42.17 -4.46
CA ASP A 442 2.30 -40.93 -4.02
C ASP A 442 1.27 -41.15 -2.88
N ASP A 443 1.58 -40.60 -1.71
CA ASP A 443 0.79 -40.62 -0.49
C ASP A 443 -0.24 -39.49 -0.39
N THR A 444 -0.31 -38.57 -1.36
CA THR A 444 -1.22 -37.40 -1.34
C THR A 444 -2.65 -37.81 -0.99
N ALA A 445 -3.23 -38.76 -1.74
CA ALA A 445 -4.60 -39.20 -1.53
C ALA A 445 -4.78 -39.93 -0.18
N ARG A 446 -3.75 -40.67 0.26
CA ARG A 446 -3.77 -41.43 1.52
C ARG A 446 -3.80 -40.50 2.73
N ILE A 447 -2.95 -39.48 2.73
CA ILE A 447 -2.90 -38.48 3.79
C ILE A 447 -4.17 -37.63 3.75
N GLN A 448 -4.61 -37.19 2.57
CA GLN A 448 -5.84 -36.41 2.43
C GLN A 448 -7.06 -37.16 2.97
N ALA A 449 -7.19 -38.47 2.69
CA ALA A 449 -8.29 -39.28 3.21
C ALA A 449 -8.33 -39.30 4.76
N ALA A 450 -7.17 -39.33 5.43
CA ALA A 450 -7.09 -39.27 6.88
C ALA A 450 -7.42 -37.88 7.44
N ILE A 451 -7.00 -36.81 6.75
CA ILE A 451 -7.42 -35.43 7.06
C ILE A 451 -8.95 -35.31 6.94
N ASP A 452 -9.53 -35.84 5.87
CA ASP A 452 -10.97 -35.81 5.61
C ASP A 452 -11.74 -36.63 6.65
N GLU A 453 -11.20 -37.77 7.09
CA GLU A 453 -11.77 -38.59 8.16
C GLU A 453 -11.85 -37.81 9.47
N VAL A 454 -10.74 -37.21 9.91
CA VAL A 454 -10.72 -36.41 11.13
C VAL A 454 -11.60 -35.17 11.00
N SER A 455 -11.65 -34.55 9.81
CA SER A 455 -12.51 -33.39 9.52
C SER A 455 -14.01 -33.70 9.68
N ARG A 456 -14.43 -34.96 9.51
CA ARG A 456 -15.83 -35.39 9.71
C ARG A 456 -16.19 -35.67 11.17
N LEU A 457 -15.20 -35.83 12.07
CA LEU A 457 -15.48 -36.09 13.49
C LEU A 457 -16.11 -34.87 14.17
N PRO A 458 -17.00 -35.03 15.15
CA PRO A 458 -17.56 -33.90 15.89
C PRO A 458 -16.45 -33.10 16.58
N VAL A 459 -16.62 -31.77 16.65
CA VAL A 459 -15.70 -30.89 17.37
C VAL A 459 -15.82 -31.17 18.88
N GLY A 460 -14.69 -31.40 19.53
CA GLY A 460 -14.58 -31.60 20.98
C GLY A 460 -14.83 -30.31 21.77
N LYS A 461 -14.97 -30.44 23.09
CA LYS A 461 -15.15 -29.29 24.00
C LYS A 461 -13.92 -28.37 24.05
N ASP A 462 -12.77 -28.90 23.67
CA ASP A 462 -11.48 -28.21 23.54
C ASP A 462 -11.32 -27.50 22.17
N GLY A 463 -12.32 -27.59 21.28
CA GLY A 463 -12.27 -27.00 19.94
C GLY A 463 -11.62 -27.90 18.90
N PHE A 464 -11.20 -29.12 19.26
CA PHE A 464 -10.49 -30.03 18.36
C PHE A 464 -11.33 -31.24 17.95
N ARG A 465 -11.21 -31.63 16.68
CA ARG A 465 -11.68 -32.91 16.15
C ARG A 465 -10.64 -34.00 16.42
N GLY A 466 -9.36 -33.66 16.23
CA GLY A 466 -8.23 -34.53 16.53
C GLY A 466 -7.00 -34.28 15.67
N ALA A 467 -5.95 -35.06 15.92
CA ALA A 467 -4.74 -35.06 15.12
C ALA A 467 -4.71 -36.27 14.16
N VAL A 468 -4.24 -36.04 12.94
CA VAL A 468 -3.74 -37.07 12.02
C VAL A 468 -2.26 -37.26 12.31
N LEU A 469 -1.89 -38.45 12.78
CA LEU A 469 -0.50 -38.81 13.03
C LEU A 469 0.10 -39.49 11.80
N LEU A 470 1.10 -38.87 11.20
CA LEU A 470 1.97 -39.48 10.20
C LEU A 470 3.13 -40.15 10.94
N LYS A 471 3.17 -41.48 10.92
CA LYS A 471 4.28 -42.25 11.48
C LYS A 471 5.60 -41.88 10.78
N LYS A 472 6.73 -42.00 11.48
CA LYS A 472 8.06 -41.75 10.90
C LYS A 472 8.27 -42.47 9.57
N GLY A 473 9.00 -41.82 8.65
CA GLY A 473 9.25 -42.29 7.30
C GLY A 473 9.01 -41.22 6.23
N LYS A 474 9.32 -41.56 4.97
CA LYS A 474 9.14 -40.68 3.80
C LYS A 474 7.74 -40.85 3.22
N TYR A 475 7.03 -39.75 3.07
CA TYR A 475 5.75 -39.67 2.35
C TYR A 475 5.96 -38.88 1.07
N GLU A 476 5.75 -39.52 -0.08
CA GLU A 476 5.82 -38.82 -1.37
C GLU A 476 4.52 -38.08 -1.59
N VAL A 477 4.57 -36.78 -1.89
CA VAL A 477 3.38 -35.96 -2.07
C VAL A 477 3.48 -35.26 -3.41
N GLY A 478 2.83 -35.81 -4.43
CA GLY A 478 2.77 -35.24 -5.79
C GLY A 478 1.76 -34.09 -5.94
N GLY A 479 0.79 -33.98 -5.02
CA GLY A 479 -0.24 -32.94 -5.01
C GLY A 479 -0.10 -31.94 -3.86
N THR A 480 -1.26 -31.43 -3.40
CA THR A 480 -1.39 -30.48 -2.29
C THR A 480 -2.37 -31.04 -1.27
N LEU A 481 -1.96 -31.08 0.01
CA LEU A 481 -2.81 -31.47 1.12
C LEU A 481 -3.65 -30.26 1.58
N LYS A 482 -4.95 -30.46 1.78
CA LYS A 482 -5.89 -29.40 2.15
C LYS A 482 -6.51 -29.65 3.51
N MET A 483 -6.45 -28.65 4.38
CA MET A 483 -7.07 -28.63 5.71
C MET A 483 -8.12 -27.52 5.77
N ASN A 484 -9.37 -27.85 5.47
CA ASN A 484 -10.48 -26.89 5.36
C ASN A 484 -11.49 -26.94 6.51
N ALA A 485 -11.21 -27.70 7.57
CA ALA A 485 -12.08 -27.81 8.75
C ALA A 485 -11.34 -27.36 10.01
N SER A 486 -12.04 -26.64 10.88
CA SER A 486 -11.54 -26.28 12.21
C SER A 486 -11.25 -27.52 13.06
N GLY A 487 -10.29 -27.41 13.97
CA GLY A 487 -9.99 -28.43 14.98
C GLY A 487 -9.13 -29.60 14.49
N VAL A 488 -8.44 -29.46 13.35
CA VAL A 488 -7.65 -30.55 12.74
C VAL A 488 -6.15 -30.23 12.81
N VAL A 489 -5.36 -31.20 13.27
CA VAL A 489 -3.90 -31.08 13.35
C VAL A 489 -3.25 -32.17 12.49
N LEU A 490 -2.24 -31.81 11.70
CA LEU A 490 -1.36 -32.76 11.01
C LEU A 490 -0.04 -32.87 11.78
N ARG A 491 0.27 -34.05 12.31
CA ARG A 491 1.43 -34.28 13.19
C ARG A 491 2.33 -35.38 12.63
N GLY A 492 3.64 -35.15 12.63
CA GLY A 492 4.66 -36.18 12.40
C GLY A 492 5.28 -36.72 13.69
N GLU A 493 6.33 -37.53 13.55
CA GLU A 493 7.09 -38.14 14.66
C GLU A 493 8.54 -37.63 14.73
N GLY A 494 8.76 -36.35 14.43
CA GLY A 494 10.05 -35.68 14.56
C GLY A 494 10.46 -34.94 13.29
N GLN A 495 11.24 -33.88 13.47
CA GLN A 495 11.78 -33.04 12.39
C GLN A 495 13.24 -33.35 12.03
N ASP A 496 13.83 -34.41 12.61
CA ASP A 496 15.17 -34.89 12.27
C ASP A 496 15.14 -35.90 11.09
N ASP A 497 16.32 -36.43 10.75
CA ASP A 497 16.52 -37.39 9.65
C ASP A 497 15.85 -38.76 9.88
N LYS A 498 15.43 -39.06 11.12
CA LYS A 498 14.75 -40.31 11.51
C LYS A 498 13.25 -40.11 11.74
N GLY A 499 12.76 -38.88 11.61
CA GLY A 499 11.39 -38.48 11.84
C GLY A 499 10.47 -38.69 10.64
N THR A 500 9.46 -37.83 10.53
CA THR A 500 8.49 -37.83 9.43
C THR A 500 8.92 -36.85 8.35
N LEU A 501 9.00 -37.30 7.10
CA LEU A 501 9.35 -36.48 5.95
C LEU A 501 8.16 -36.38 4.98
N ILE A 502 7.68 -35.17 4.73
CA ILE A 502 6.85 -34.82 3.57
C ILE A 502 7.78 -34.47 2.41
N TYR A 503 7.81 -35.31 1.38
CA TYR A 503 8.67 -35.14 0.22
C TYR A 503 7.84 -34.76 -1.01
N GLY A 504 7.92 -33.49 -1.42
CA GLY A 504 7.22 -32.97 -2.59
C GLY A 504 7.79 -33.50 -3.89
N THR A 505 7.05 -34.36 -4.60
CA THR A 505 7.55 -34.97 -5.85
C THR A 505 7.13 -34.20 -7.10
N GLY A 506 7.89 -34.39 -8.18
CA GLY A 506 7.53 -33.93 -9.53
C GLY A 506 7.77 -32.45 -9.81
N ALA A 507 7.67 -32.10 -11.10
CA ALA A 507 8.20 -30.84 -11.65
C ALA A 507 7.23 -29.63 -11.59
N ASN A 508 6.13 -29.73 -10.84
CA ASN A 508 5.06 -28.72 -10.83
C ASN A 508 5.21 -27.78 -9.62
N PRO A 509 5.34 -26.46 -9.83
CA PRO A 509 5.28 -25.46 -8.77
C PRO A 509 3.93 -25.50 -8.04
N ARG A 510 3.96 -25.68 -6.72
CA ARG A 510 2.77 -25.75 -5.86
C ARG A 510 3.10 -25.59 -4.38
N ASN A 511 2.08 -25.39 -3.57
CA ASN A 511 2.16 -25.49 -2.11
C ASN A 511 1.93 -26.95 -1.68
N LEU A 512 2.66 -27.43 -0.66
CA LEU A 512 2.49 -28.79 -0.14
C LEU A 512 1.27 -28.91 0.78
N ILE A 513 1.05 -27.92 1.65
CA ILE A 513 -0.07 -27.88 2.59
C ILE A 513 -0.77 -26.51 2.51
N GLU A 514 -2.07 -26.53 2.24
CA GLU A 514 -2.94 -25.35 2.27
C GLU A 514 -3.99 -25.49 3.37
N ILE A 515 -4.08 -24.47 4.22
CA ILE A 515 -4.96 -24.46 5.39
C ILE A 515 -5.96 -23.31 5.26
N GLY A 516 -7.24 -23.65 5.29
CA GLY A 516 -8.34 -22.72 5.09
C GLY A 516 -8.51 -22.27 3.64
N GLU A 517 -9.69 -21.75 3.35
CA GLU A 517 -10.01 -21.16 2.05
C GLU A 517 -9.43 -19.74 1.95
N ASN A 518 -9.25 -19.20 0.74
CA ASN A 518 -8.79 -17.82 0.53
C ASN A 518 -9.98 -16.84 0.43
N THR A 519 -10.81 -16.79 1.46
CA THR A 519 -12.07 -16.04 1.50
C THR A 519 -11.99 -14.89 2.50
N GLY A 520 -12.15 -13.65 2.02
CA GLY A 520 -12.11 -12.44 2.84
C GLY A 520 -13.24 -12.33 3.87
N LEU A 521 -13.07 -11.39 4.81
CA LEU A 521 -14.12 -11.01 5.75
C LEU A 521 -15.33 -10.43 5.00
N SER A 522 -16.54 -10.69 5.50
CA SER A 522 -17.76 -10.04 5.01
C SER A 522 -18.11 -8.88 5.93
N ILE A 523 -17.92 -7.65 5.44
CA ILE A 523 -18.16 -6.41 6.18
C ILE A 523 -19.65 -6.08 6.23
N ASP A 524 -20.16 -5.75 7.41
CA ASP A 524 -21.51 -5.19 7.59
C ASP A 524 -21.46 -3.66 7.48
N ASN A 525 -21.68 -3.13 6.28
CA ASN A 525 -21.71 -1.70 6.04
C ASN A 525 -22.82 -0.96 6.82
N GLY A 526 -23.91 -1.64 7.19
CA GLY A 526 -25.00 -1.04 7.97
C GLY A 526 -24.60 -0.72 9.41
N SER A 527 -23.57 -1.42 9.91
CA SER A 527 -23.01 -1.16 11.24
C SER A 527 -22.06 0.03 11.29
N MET A 528 -21.65 0.61 10.15
CA MET A 528 -20.58 1.60 10.08
C MET A 528 -20.76 2.76 11.07
N ARG A 529 -19.68 3.10 11.77
CA ARG A 529 -19.56 4.30 12.59
C ARG A 529 -18.28 5.04 12.29
N THR A 530 -18.35 6.38 12.35
CA THR A 530 -17.21 7.26 12.08
C THR A 530 -16.44 7.49 13.36
N ILE A 531 -15.11 7.45 13.30
CA ILE A 531 -14.25 7.85 14.42
C ILE A 531 -14.22 9.37 14.51
N THR A 532 -14.55 9.93 15.67
CA THR A 532 -14.72 11.38 15.89
C THR A 532 -13.50 12.07 16.49
N ASP A 533 -12.51 11.31 16.96
CA ASP A 533 -11.23 11.88 17.40
C ASP A 533 -10.47 12.42 16.17
N LEU A 534 -9.94 13.65 16.26
CA LEU A 534 -9.11 14.23 15.21
C LEU A 534 -7.81 13.47 15.01
N TYR A 535 -7.36 12.81 16.08
CA TYR A 535 -6.16 12.01 16.13
C TYR A 535 -6.32 10.83 17.09
N VAL A 536 -6.26 9.61 16.57
CA VAL A 536 -6.07 8.40 17.39
C VAL A 536 -4.60 8.00 17.26
N PRO A 537 -3.82 7.98 18.36
CA PRO A 537 -2.39 7.68 18.29
C PRO A 537 -2.08 6.25 17.87
N SER A 538 -0.94 6.04 17.19
CA SER A 538 -0.38 4.70 17.02
C SER A 538 -0.06 4.11 18.41
N GLY A 539 -0.51 2.88 18.64
CA GLY A 539 -0.46 2.25 19.96
C GLY A 539 -1.72 2.42 20.80
N SER A 540 -2.68 3.25 20.38
CA SER A 540 -3.95 3.39 21.09
C SER A 540 -4.81 2.13 20.97
N ARG A 541 -5.52 1.82 22.05
CA ARG A 541 -6.58 0.80 22.10
C ARG A 541 -7.96 1.43 22.23
N THR A 542 -8.05 2.74 22.41
CA THR A 542 -9.32 3.44 22.66
C THR A 542 -9.48 4.60 21.70
N PHE A 543 -10.69 4.72 21.15
CA PHE A 543 -11.10 5.81 20.28
C PHE A 543 -12.61 6.04 20.43
N ARG A 544 -13.09 7.20 20.00
CA ARG A 544 -14.50 7.57 20.05
C ARG A 544 -15.16 7.46 18.68
N VAL A 545 -16.39 7.01 18.68
CA VAL A 545 -17.25 6.99 17.50
C VAL A 545 -18.43 7.94 17.64
N ASP A 546 -19.09 8.26 16.55
CA ASP A 546 -20.29 9.09 16.53
C ASP A 546 -21.47 8.48 17.30
N ASP A 547 -21.66 7.16 17.21
CA ASP A 547 -22.68 6.42 17.97
C ASP A 547 -22.28 4.95 18.25
N ALA A 548 -22.01 4.62 19.52
CA ALA A 548 -21.67 3.26 19.92
C ALA A 548 -22.90 2.35 20.20
N GLY A 549 -24.13 2.88 20.17
CA GLY A 549 -25.33 2.17 20.64
C GLY A 549 -25.65 0.86 19.93
N GLY A 550 -25.16 0.68 18.69
CA GLY A 550 -25.27 -0.56 17.92
C GLY A 550 -24.24 -1.64 18.26
N TYR A 551 -23.26 -1.38 19.13
CA TYR A 551 -22.15 -2.27 19.45
C TYR A 551 -22.22 -2.82 20.87
N LYS A 552 -21.58 -3.98 21.08
CA LYS A 552 -21.41 -4.58 22.42
C LYS A 552 -20.00 -5.13 22.61
N VAL A 553 -19.58 -5.23 23.86
CA VAL A 553 -18.34 -5.94 24.25
C VAL A 553 -18.39 -7.37 23.70
N GLY A 554 -17.30 -7.82 23.09
CA GLY A 554 -17.16 -9.10 22.41
C GLY A 554 -17.47 -9.06 20.91
N ASP A 555 -18.01 -7.96 20.37
CA ASP A 555 -18.17 -7.82 18.92
C ASP A 555 -16.80 -7.81 18.22
N THR A 556 -16.70 -8.55 17.12
CA THR A 556 -15.58 -8.49 16.18
C THR A 556 -15.79 -7.34 15.21
N VAL A 557 -14.77 -6.50 15.08
CA VAL A 557 -14.83 -5.28 14.28
C VAL A 557 -13.58 -5.10 13.41
N VAL A 558 -13.77 -4.48 12.25
CA VAL A 558 -12.70 -3.83 11.52
C VAL A 558 -12.64 -2.39 11.97
N VAL A 559 -11.49 -1.95 12.46
CA VAL A 559 -11.16 -0.53 12.63
C VAL A 559 -10.37 -0.13 11.39
N ARG A 560 -10.93 0.76 10.58
CA ARG A 560 -10.34 1.22 9.33
C ARG A 560 -9.67 2.57 9.54
N ARG A 561 -8.41 2.66 9.14
CA ARG A 561 -7.70 3.92 8.93
C ARG A 561 -7.76 4.26 7.44
N VAL A 562 -8.33 5.41 7.11
CA VAL A 562 -8.38 5.91 5.74
C VAL A 562 -7.03 6.57 5.40
N GLY A 563 -6.53 6.33 4.19
CA GLY A 563 -5.36 7.01 3.64
C GLY A 563 -5.73 7.65 2.31
N ASP A 564 -5.98 8.95 2.34
CA ASP A 564 -6.38 9.73 1.17
C ASP A 564 -5.19 10.18 0.30
N LYS A 565 -5.49 10.95 -0.76
CA LYS A 565 -4.48 11.46 -1.69
C LYS A 565 -3.51 12.43 -1.01
N ASN A 566 -3.99 13.29 -0.11
CA ASN A 566 -3.14 14.25 0.59
C ASN A 566 -2.12 13.52 1.47
N TRP A 567 -2.51 12.41 2.09
CA TRP A 567 -1.57 11.59 2.84
C TRP A 567 -0.52 10.91 1.96
N ILE A 568 -0.92 10.34 0.80
CA ILE A 568 0.03 9.76 -0.15
C ILE A 568 1.05 10.80 -0.61
N HIS A 569 0.59 12.03 -0.84
CA HIS A 569 1.42 13.17 -1.20
C HIS A 569 2.38 13.58 -0.08
N GLU A 570 1.88 13.69 1.15
CA GLU A 570 2.68 14.00 2.34
C GLU A 570 3.84 13.01 2.55
N ILE A 571 3.63 11.73 2.24
CA ILE A 571 4.69 10.71 2.36
C ILE A 571 5.56 10.58 1.09
N GLY A 572 5.29 11.38 0.06
CA GLY A 572 6.06 11.45 -1.18
C GLY A 572 5.90 10.26 -2.12
N MET A 573 4.81 9.50 -1.99
CA MET A 573 4.64 8.21 -2.69
C MET A 573 3.84 8.30 -3.99
N ASP A 574 3.35 9.50 -4.35
CA ASP A 574 2.80 9.84 -5.66
C ASP A 574 3.84 10.44 -6.64
N TYR A 575 5.07 10.69 -6.19
CA TYR A 575 6.21 11.14 -7.02
C TYR A 575 7.54 10.44 -6.65
N ILE A 576 7.49 9.12 -6.53
CA ILE A 576 8.69 8.26 -6.48
C ILE A 576 9.46 8.44 -7.79
N TYR A 577 10.75 8.76 -7.70
CA TYR A 577 11.62 8.92 -8.87
C TYR A 577 11.56 7.70 -9.78
N ASN A 578 11.61 7.92 -11.09
CA ASN A 578 11.62 6.81 -12.05
C ASN A 578 12.83 5.91 -11.81
N ARG A 579 12.70 4.61 -12.12
CA ARG A 579 13.81 3.68 -12.04
C ARG A 579 14.83 4.02 -13.14
N PRO A 580 16.14 3.96 -12.89
CA PRO A 580 17.13 4.03 -13.95
C PRO A 580 16.83 3.00 -15.05
N GLY A 581 16.52 3.47 -16.26
CA GLY A 581 16.17 2.61 -17.41
C GLY A 581 14.82 1.89 -17.31
N GLY A 582 13.91 2.30 -16.42
CA GLY A 582 12.61 1.66 -16.26
C GLY A 582 11.52 2.60 -15.73
N THR A 583 10.35 2.03 -15.46
CA THR A 583 9.18 2.78 -14.96
C THR A 583 8.86 2.44 -13.51
N VAL A 584 8.09 3.31 -12.86
CA VAL A 584 7.63 3.16 -11.47
C VAL A 584 6.11 3.35 -11.42
N THR A 585 5.44 2.55 -10.61
CA THR A 585 4.02 2.72 -10.27
C THR A 585 3.92 3.58 -9.01
N GLN A 586 3.38 4.78 -9.19
CA GLN A 586 3.05 5.69 -8.09
C GLN A 586 1.92 5.12 -7.23
N TRP A 587 1.92 5.44 -5.94
CA TRP A 587 0.89 4.94 -5.04
C TRP A 587 -0.43 5.66 -5.27
N SER A 588 -1.52 4.90 -5.22
CA SER A 588 -2.88 5.44 -5.09
C SER A 588 -3.32 5.38 -3.63
N PRO A 589 -4.31 6.19 -3.21
CA PRO A 589 -4.94 6.10 -1.89
C PRO A 589 -5.32 4.67 -1.50
N PHE A 590 -5.15 4.33 -0.22
CA PHE A 590 -5.54 3.01 0.33
C PHE A 590 -5.82 3.07 1.83
N ASN A 591 -6.55 2.06 2.30
CA ASN A 591 -6.92 1.93 3.71
C ASN A 591 -6.08 0.85 4.42
N LEU A 592 -6.00 0.96 5.75
CA LEU A 592 -5.53 -0.11 6.62
C LEU A 592 -6.70 -0.57 7.50
N ASP A 593 -7.03 -1.87 7.43
CA ASP A 593 -8.16 -2.49 8.14
C ASP A 593 -7.68 -3.40 9.27
N PHE A 594 -7.77 -2.92 10.50
CA PHE A 594 -7.34 -3.61 11.72
C PHE A 594 -8.46 -4.51 12.25
N ASP A 595 -8.23 -5.83 12.31
CA ASP A 595 -9.18 -6.81 12.84
C ASP A 595 -9.07 -6.88 14.38
N ARG A 596 -10.11 -6.43 15.07
CA ARG A 596 -10.14 -6.23 16.52
C ARG A 596 -11.39 -6.80 17.17
N VAL A 597 -11.35 -6.93 18.50
CA VAL A 597 -12.48 -7.30 19.35
C VAL A 597 -12.74 -6.19 20.35
N ILE A 598 -13.99 -5.77 20.51
CA ILE A 598 -14.36 -4.77 21.51
C ILE A 598 -14.25 -5.37 22.92
N THR A 599 -13.49 -4.71 23.79
CA THR A 599 -13.26 -5.14 25.19
C THR A 599 -13.94 -4.24 26.22
N ALA A 600 -14.23 -2.98 25.87
CA ALA A 600 -15.02 -2.08 26.71
C ALA A 600 -15.77 -1.03 25.88
N ILE A 601 -16.89 -0.55 26.42
CA ILE A 601 -17.67 0.56 25.87
C ILE A 601 -18.02 1.51 27.03
N ASN A 602 -17.68 2.79 26.91
CA ASN A 602 -18.06 3.83 27.85
C ASN A 602 -18.63 5.04 27.10
N GLY A 603 -19.95 5.14 27.04
CA GLY A 603 -20.63 6.04 26.11
C GLY A 603 -20.21 5.72 24.68
N ASN A 604 -19.65 6.69 23.98
CA ASN A 604 -19.14 6.56 22.62
C ASN A 604 -17.66 6.17 22.52
N ALA A 605 -16.96 6.02 23.65
CA ALA A 605 -15.59 5.52 23.67
C ALA A 605 -15.58 3.99 23.59
N ILE A 606 -14.87 3.46 22.60
CA ILE A 606 -14.69 2.02 22.34
C ILE A 606 -13.25 1.66 22.69
N THR A 607 -13.05 0.59 23.46
CA THR A 607 -11.74 -0.02 23.68
C THR A 607 -11.66 -1.36 22.97
N VAL A 608 -10.52 -1.64 22.30
CA VAL A 608 -10.24 -2.88 21.57
C VAL A 608 -9.13 -3.73 22.21
N ASP A 609 -9.08 -5.00 21.81
CA ASP A 609 -8.21 -6.05 22.33
C ASP A 609 -6.72 -5.90 22.03
N ALA A 610 -6.35 -5.19 20.96
CA ALA A 610 -4.97 -4.96 20.53
C ALA A 610 -4.81 -3.53 19.97
N PRO A 611 -3.60 -2.91 20.07
CA PRO A 611 -3.41 -1.54 19.63
C PRO A 611 -3.60 -1.36 18.12
N ILE A 612 -3.99 -0.15 17.72
CA ILE A 612 -4.01 0.30 16.32
C ILE A 612 -2.57 0.70 15.94
N ALA A 613 -1.98 0.02 14.95
CA ALA A 613 -0.55 0.14 14.65
C ALA A 613 -0.19 1.34 13.76
N ASN A 614 -1.17 2.17 13.39
CA ASN A 614 -0.96 3.43 12.66
C ASN A 614 -1.90 4.48 13.24
N ALA A 615 -1.44 5.74 13.31
CA ALA A 615 -2.33 6.81 13.71
C ALA A 615 -3.53 6.93 12.75
N VAL A 616 -4.71 7.19 13.31
CA VAL A 616 -5.91 7.58 12.56
C VAL A 616 -6.02 9.09 12.65
N GLU A 617 -5.97 9.78 11.52
CA GLU A 617 -5.92 11.23 11.48
C GLU A 617 -7.05 11.75 10.61
N GLN A 618 -7.89 12.64 11.14
CA GLN A 618 -9.00 13.20 10.36
C GLN A 618 -8.51 13.90 9.10
N LYS A 619 -7.36 14.58 9.16
CA LYS A 619 -6.75 15.27 8.02
C LYS A 619 -6.39 14.36 6.83
N TRP A 620 -6.26 13.06 7.07
CA TRP A 620 -5.92 12.04 6.05
C TRP A 620 -7.13 11.18 5.62
N GLY A 621 -8.34 11.62 5.97
CA GLY A 621 -9.59 10.91 5.71
C GLY A 621 -10.22 10.27 6.94
N GLY A 622 -9.57 10.33 8.11
CA GLY A 622 -10.12 9.84 9.37
C GLY A 622 -10.19 8.32 9.46
N GLY A 623 -11.14 7.82 10.24
CA GLY A 623 -11.31 6.39 10.43
C GLY A 623 -12.76 5.97 10.64
N GLN A 624 -12.97 4.69 10.49
CA GLN A 624 -14.29 4.06 10.51
C GLN A 624 -14.23 2.75 11.29
N MET A 625 -15.37 2.33 11.86
CA MET A 625 -15.51 1.03 12.50
C MET A 625 -16.70 0.28 11.91
N PHE A 626 -16.53 -1.01 11.67
CA PHE A 626 -17.55 -1.89 11.11
C PHE A 626 -17.56 -3.23 11.83
N LYS A 627 -18.72 -3.85 12.00
CA LYS A 627 -18.80 -5.29 12.28
C LYS A 627 -18.47 -6.07 11.03
N TYR A 628 -18.05 -7.32 11.21
CA TYR A 628 -17.84 -8.26 10.12
C TYR A 628 -18.23 -9.67 10.54
N THR A 629 -18.44 -10.54 9.54
CA THR A 629 -18.52 -11.99 9.74
C THR A 629 -17.38 -12.69 9.00
N ASP A 630 -16.92 -13.82 9.55
CA ASP A 630 -15.77 -14.60 9.06
C ASP A 630 -16.12 -16.10 8.93
N SER A 631 -17.30 -16.44 8.40
CA SER A 631 -17.80 -17.82 8.38
C SER A 631 -16.88 -18.83 7.68
N ALA A 632 -16.03 -18.39 6.75
CA ALA A 632 -15.04 -19.21 6.07
C ALA A 632 -13.69 -19.32 6.82
N ARG A 633 -13.48 -18.51 7.87
CA ARG A 633 -12.22 -18.49 8.63
C ARG A 633 -12.21 -19.61 9.67
N ILE A 634 -11.50 -20.68 9.36
CA ILE A 634 -11.37 -21.83 10.26
C ILE A 634 -10.40 -21.53 11.40
N GLU A 635 -10.44 -22.37 12.44
CA GLU A 635 -9.59 -22.18 13.62
C GLU A 635 -9.17 -23.48 14.29
N GLN A 636 -8.21 -23.38 15.23
CA GLN A 636 -7.70 -24.52 15.99
C GLN A 636 -7.07 -25.57 15.07
N VAL A 637 -6.11 -25.14 14.25
CA VAL A 637 -5.45 -25.96 13.23
C VAL A 637 -3.94 -25.87 13.33
N GLY A 638 -3.23 -26.95 13.05
CA GLY A 638 -1.77 -26.93 13.14
C GLY A 638 -1.06 -28.00 12.33
N VAL A 639 0.22 -27.72 12.04
CA VAL A 639 1.16 -28.65 11.40
C VAL A 639 2.40 -28.75 12.27
N GLU A 640 2.81 -29.96 12.66
CA GLU A 640 3.88 -30.10 13.65
C GLU A 640 4.72 -31.38 13.55
N ASN A 641 5.94 -31.30 14.09
CA ASN A 641 6.86 -32.43 14.31
C ASN A 641 7.24 -33.18 13.03
N MET A 642 7.66 -32.48 11.98
CA MET A 642 8.00 -33.10 10.69
C MET A 642 9.02 -32.31 9.89
N ARG A 643 9.53 -32.93 8.83
CA ARG A 643 10.40 -32.31 7.84
C ARG A 643 9.67 -32.14 6.50
N ALA A 644 10.03 -31.10 5.77
CA ALA A 644 9.65 -30.87 4.38
C ALA A 644 10.89 -30.86 3.48
N ASP A 645 10.77 -31.44 2.29
CA ASP A 645 11.81 -31.48 1.26
C ASP A 645 11.11 -31.63 -0.11
N SER A 646 11.81 -31.40 -1.22
CA SER A 646 11.23 -31.58 -2.55
C SER A 646 12.24 -32.04 -3.59
N ASP A 647 11.73 -32.71 -4.63
CA ASP A 647 12.46 -32.90 -5.89
C ASP A 647 12.94 -31.54 -6.42
N PHE A 648 14.06 -31.54 -7.13
CA PHE A 648 14.50 -30.44 -8.00
C PHE A 648 15.52 -31.02 -8.99
N ASP A 649 15.80 -30.32 -10.08
CA ASP A 649 16.86 -30.69 -11.02
C ASP A 649 18.21 -30.09 -10.57
N PRO A 650 19.15 -30.90 -10.03
CA PRO A 650 20.44 -30.39 -9.56
C PRO A 650 21.39 -29.99 -10.70
N SER A 651 21.04 -30.26 -11.97
CA SER A 651 21.81 -29.78 -13.12
C SER A 651 21.51 -28.31 -13.45
N ILE A 652 20.41 -27.75 -12.93
CA ILE A 652 20.06 -26.34 -13.10
C ILE A 652 20.76 -25.55 -12.00
N MET A 653 21.85 -24.90 -12.39
CA MET A 653 22.70 -24.07 -11.53
C MET A 653 22.77 -22.65 -12.06
N ASP A 654 23.00 -21.69 -11.18
CA ASP A 654 23.28 -20.31 -11.54
C ASP A 654 24.35 -19.73 -10.59
N THR A 655 24.93 -18.60 -10.97
CA THR A 655 25.87 -17.79 -10.18
C THR A 655 25.42 -16.34 -10.07
N VAL A 656 24.40 -15.92 -10.84
CA VAL A 656 23.86 -14.57 -10.81
C VAL A 656 22.73 -14.49 -9.77
N MET A 657 22.71 -13.44 -8.96
CA MET A 657 21.65 -13.16 -7.99
C MET A 657 21.29 -11.68 -8.02
N ASP A 658 20.02 -11.31 -7.86
CA ASP A 658 19.51 -9.92 -7.84
C ASP A 658 20.33 -8.95 -8.72
N ASN A 659 21.25 -8.16 -8.14
CA ASN A 659 22.13 -7.23 -8.85
C ASN A 659 23.64 -7.54 -8.63
N ASP A 660 23.98 -8.79 -8.34
CA ASP A 660 25.32 -9.26 -8.00
C ASP A 660 25.54 -10.72 -8.45
N THR A 661 26.65 -11.32 -8.01
CA THR A 661 27.03 -12.71 -8.27
C THR A 661 27.43 -13.41 -6.97
N THR A 662 27.32 -14.73 -6.94
CA THR A 662 27.63 -15.55 -5.77
C THR A 662 28.20 -16.91 -6.17
N ASP A 663 28.59 -17.72 -5.19
CA ASP A 663 29.02 -19.10 -5.41
C ASP A 663 27.90 -19.90 -6.11
N PRO A 664 28.23 -20.89 -6.97
CA PRO A 664 27.23 -21.66 -7.69
C PRO A 664 26.15 -22.25 -6.76
N TYR A 665 24.88 -22.07 -7.14
CA TYR A 665 23.73 -22.52 -6.37
C TYR A 665 22.69 -23.22 -7.26
N TYR A 666 21.86 -24.08 -6.67
CA TYR A 666 20.76 -24.74 -7.37
C TYR A 666 19.63 -23.74 -7.67
N ALA A 667 19.27 -23.62 -8.94
CA ALA A 667 18.41 -22.57 -9.45
C ALA A 667 17.10 -23.06 -10.08
N ASP A 668 16.81 -24.36 -10.01
CA ASP A 668 15.54 -24.91 -10.49
C ASP A 668 14.36 -24.25 -9.77
N GLU A 669 13.27 -23.99 -10.50
CA GLU A 669 12.01 -23.49 -9.93
C GLU A 669 10.85 -24.46 -10.17
N LYS A 670 11.09 -25.58 -10.86
CA LYS A 670 10.08 -26.56 -11.22
C LYS A 670 9.90 -27.60 -10.11
N HIS A 671 9.50 -27.14 -8.93
CA HIS A 671 9.23 -28.02 -7.78
C HIS A 671 8.41 -27.31 -6.70
N ALA A 672 8.19 -27.95 -5.55
CA ALA A 672 7.39 -27.40 -4.46
C ALA A 672 7.91 -26.03 -3.97
N GLU A 673 7.00 -25.06 -3.89
CA GLU A 673 7.32 -23.67 -3.55
C GLU A 673 7.23 -23.40 -2.05
N ARG A 674 6.13 -23.84 -1.43
CA ARG A 674 5.80 -23.52 -0.04
C ARG A 674 5.45 -24.78 0.72
N PHE A 675 5.87 -24.85 1.98
CA PHE A 675 5.44 -25.96 2.83
C PHE A 675 4.04 -25.73 3.39
N VAL A 676 3.84 -24.71 4.23
CA VAL A 676 2.52 -24.42 4.84
C VAL A 676 2.01 -23.03 4.45
N VAL A 677 0.79 -22.96 3.91
CA VAL A 677 0.09 -21.71 3.62
C VAL A 677 -1.18 -21.61 4.47
N PHE A 678 -1.23 -20.65 5.39
CA PHE A 678 -2.45 -20.26 6.10
C PHE A 678 -3.20 -19.21 5.29
N ASN A 679 -4.40 -19.53 4.82
CA ASN A 679 -5.27 -18.59 4.14
C ASN A 679 -6.20 -17.88 5.14
N SER A 680 -7.48 -18.26 5.19
CA SER A 680 -8.45 -17.71 6.14
C SER A 680 -8.45 -18.59 7.39
N VAL A 681 -7.51 -18.30 8.29
CA VAL A 681 -7.32 -19.07 9.53
C VAL A 681 -7.14 -18.14 10.71
N LYS A 682 -7.75 -18.47 11.86
CA LYS A 682 -7.37 -17.89 13.15
C LYS A 682 -6.93 -18.97 14.15
N ASN A 683 -6.13 -18.62 15.14
CA ASN A 683 -5.71 -19.56 16.19
C ASN A 683 -5.05 -20.82 15.62
N GLY A 684 -4.01 -20.64 14.82
CA GLY A 684 -3.28 -21.73 14.16
C GLY A 684 -1.81 -21.77 14.52
N TRP A 685 -1.12 -22.87 14.20
CA TRP A 685 0.31 -22.97 14.44
C TRP A 685 1.10 -23.86 13.47
N VAL A 686 2.39 -23.56 13.37
CA VAL A 686 3.43 -24.47 12.89
C VAL A 686 4.47 -24.60 13.99
N ARG A 687 4.81 -25.81 14.42
CA ARG A 687 5.89 -26.02 15.41
C ARG A 687 6.74 -27.23 15.10
N ASP A 688 8.01 -27.17 15.45
CA ASP A 688 8.95 -28.28 15.27
C ASP A 688 8.98 -28.77 13.82
N VAL A 689 9.23 -27.85 12.88
CA VAL A 689 9.32 -28.15 11.45
C VAL A 689 10.68 -27.75 10.88
N THR A 690 11.29 -28.65 10.10
CA THR A 690 12.50 -28.34 9.33
C THR A 690 12.21 -28.46 7.82
N GLY A 691 12.54 -27.43 7.02
CA GLY A 691 12.37 -27.42 5.57
C GLY A 691 13.69 -27.44 4.80
N TYR A 692 13.68 -28.06 3.63
CA TYR A 692 14.76 -28.12 2.65
C TYR A 692 14.24 -27.87 1.24
N HIS A 693 15.07 -27.29 0.37
CA HIS A 693 14.90 -27.23 -1.09
C HIS A 693 13.58 -26.65 -1.63
N LEU A 694 12.80 -25.94 -0.80
CA LEU A 694 11.64 -25.18 -1.27
C LEU A 694 12.09 -23.92 -2.02
N SER A 695 11.34 -23.53 -3.06
CA SER A 695 11.69 -22.33 -3.86
C SER A 695 11.17 -21.00 -3.28
N TYR A 696 10.19 -21.05 -2.37
CA TYR A 696 9.51 -19.85 -1.90
C TYR A 696 9.47 -19.69 -0.38
N SER A 697 8.73 -20.49 0.39
CA SER A 697 8.56 -20.26 1.84
C SER A 697 8.45 -21.53 2.67
N LEU A 698 8.90 -21.46 3.93
CA LEU A 698 8.55 -22.47 4.92
C LEU A 698 7.10 -22.27 5.38
N VAL A 699 6.76 -21.06 5.78
CA VAL A 699 5.40 -20.71 6.20
C VAL A 699 4.97 -19.38 5.59
N GLN A 700 3.80 -19.38 4.94
CA GLN A 700 3.11 -18.16 4.53
C GLN A 700 1.82 -17.98 5.33
N MET A 701 1.68 -16.82 5.95
CA MET A 701 0.50 -16.39 6.69
C MET A 701 -0.23 -15.32 5.87
N SER A 702 -1.16 -15.74 5.01
CA SER A 702 -1.87 -14.89 4.05
C SER A 702 -2.76 -13.83 4.73
N ARG A 703 -3.31 -12.91 3.95
CA ARG A 703 -3.98 -11.66 4.42
C ARG A 703 -5.09 -11.86 5.46
N ASN A 704 -5.83 -12.97 5.40
CA ASN A 704 -6.95 -13.25 6.31
C ASN A 704 -6.54 -14.10 7.53
N SER A 705 -5.24 -14.35 7.70
CA SER A 705 -4.71 -15.08 8.85
C SER A 705 -4.56 -14.18 10.08
N LYS A 706 -4.91 -14.70 11.26
CA LYS A 706 -4.85 -13.99 12.55
C LYS A 706 -4.41 -14.91 13.68
N TRP A 707 -3.59 -14.44 14.61
CA TRP A 707 -3.19 -15.25 15.78
C TRP A 707 -2.56 -16.59 15.38
N ILE A 708 -1.64 -16.55 14.40
CA ILE A 708 -0.82 -17.70 14.02
C ILE A 708 0.49 -17.66 14.80
N THR A 709 0.94 -18.80 15.31
CA THR A 709 2.29 -18.96 15.86
C THR A 709 3.11 -19.93 15.01
N VAL A 710 4.26 -19.48 14.51
CA VAL A 710 5.31 -20.36 13.97
C VAL A 710 6.43 -20.44 15.01
N GLN A 711 6.84 -21.62 15.43
CA GLN A 711 7.91 -21.76 16.42
C GLN A 711 8.83 -22.95 16.17
N ASP A 712 10.05 -22.87 16.71
CA ASP A 712 10.98 -24.01 16.82
C ASP A 712 11.27 -24.67 15.47
N SER A 713 11.37 -23.86 14.43
CA SER A 713 11.38 -24.31 13.04
C SER A 713 12.60 -23.79 12.28
N LYS A 714 13.00 -24.53 11.24
CA LYS A 714 14.23 -24.29 10.50
C LYS A 714 14.03 -24.36 8.99
N MET A 715 14.78 -23.57 8.23
CA MET A 715 14.83 -23.65 6.77
C MET A 715 16.28 -23.71 6.27
N TYR A 716 16.58 -24.71 5.44
CA TYR A 716 17.90 -24.96 4.89
C TYR A 716 17.84 -25.02 3.36
N ASP A 717 18.97 -24.68 2.71
CA ASP A 717 19.28 -24.98 1.31
C ASP A 717 18.10 -24.78 0.34
N MET A 718 17.61 -23.55 0.23
CA MET A 718 16.53 -23.22 -0.71
C MET A 718 17.00 -23.34 -2.16
N VAL A 719 16.10 -23.74 -3.06
CA VAL A 719 16.39 -23.96 -4.48
C VAL A 719 15.45 -23.10 -5.33
N SER A 720 16.01 -22.13 -6.05
CA SER A 720 15.34 -21.20 -6.96
C SER A 720 16.38 -20.27 -7.55
N ILE A 721 16.11 -19.62 -8.68
CA ILE A 721 16.85 -18.37 -9.01
C ILE A 721 16.75 -17.39 -7.83
N ILE A 722 17.81 -16.63 -7.56
CA ILE A 722 17.84 -15.66 -6.46
C ILE A 722 17.48 -14.28 -7.00
N THR A 723 16.21 -14.09 -7.33
CA THR A 723 15.68 -12.78 -7.80
C THR A 723 14.39 -12.40 -7.07
N GLY A 724 13.87 -11.20 -7.32
CA GLY A 724 12.56 -10.72 -6.85
C GLY A 724 11.44 -11.77 -6.94
N GLY A 725 10.62 -11.92 -5.91
CA GLY A 725 9.51 -12.90 -5.85
C GLY A 725 9.85 -14.31 -5.36
N ARG A 726 11.00 -14.55 -4.72
CA ARG A 726 11.44 -15.88 -4.23
C ARG A 726 12.07 -15.82 -2.83
N ARG A 727 12.16 -16.98 -2.16
CA ARG A 727 12.85 -17.24 -0.89
C ARG A 727 12.44 -16.33 0.28
N TYR A 728 11.13 -16.29 0.55
CA TYR A 728 10.46 -15.59 1.66
C TYR A 728 10.14 -16.58 2.77
N VAL A 729 11.11 -16.88 3.64
CA VAL A 729 11.04 -18.05 4.52
C VAL A 729 9.86 -17.98 5.48
N ILE A 730 9.77 -16.91 6.27
CA ILE A 730 8.60 -16.58 7.09
C ILE A 730 7.90 -15.38 6.49
N HIS A 731 6.82 -15.65 5.75
CA HIS A 731 6.09 -14.64 4.99
C HIS A 731 4.80 -14.23 5.69
N GLN A 732 4.76 -13.02 6.26
CA GLN A 732 3.59 -12.48 6.95
C GLN A 732 2.82 -11.48 6.09
N MET A 733 1.56 -11.79 5.81
CA MET A 733 0.59 -10.92 5.14
C MET A 733 -0.64 -10.62 6.01
N GLY A 734 -0.89 -11.45 7.03
CA GLY A 734 -1.95 -11.27 8.03
C GLY A 734 -1.50 -10.42 9.23
N GLN A 735 -2.28 -10.45 10.31
CA GLN A 735 -2.07 -9.59 11.49
C GLN A 735 -2.12 -10.39 12.79
N LEU A 736 -1.45 -9.88 13.84
CA LEU A 736 -1.34 -10.53 15.15
C LEU A 736 -0.63 -11.89 15.09
N ASN A 737 0.34 -12.06 14.19
CA ASN A 737 1.09 -13.30 13.98
C ASN A 737 2.48 -13.27 14.64
N LEU A 738 2.84 -14.38 15.29
CA LEU A 738 4.12 -14.59 15.98
C LEU A 738 4.97 -15.60 15.20
N ALA A 739 6.23 -15.29 14.95
CA ALA A 739 7.24 -16.26 14.59
C ALA A 739 8.38 -16.20 15.61
N GLN A 740 8.70 -17.32 16.28
CA GLN A 740 9.72 -17.35 17.34
C GLN A 740 10.70 -18.51 17.19
N ARG A 741 11.97 -18.30 17.58
CA ARG A 741 13.00 -19.36 17.55
C ARG A 741 13.12 -20.03 16.19
N ILE A 742 13.23 -19.18 15.16
CA ILE A 742 13.38 -19.60 13.77
C ILE A 742 14.85 -19.51 13.39
N TYR A 743 15.36 -20.57 12.76
CA TYR A 743 16.67 -20.59 12.14
C TYR A 743 16.53 -20.70 10.61
N THR A 744 17.30 -19.93 9.85
CA THR A 744 17.29 -20.07 8.38
C THR A 744 18.64 -19.82 7.73
N GLU A 745 18.86 -20.49 6.60
CA GLU A 745 20.00 -20.29 5.70
C GLU A 745 19.52 -19.99 4.27
N THR A 746 20.36 -19.32 3.47
CA THR A 746 20.16 -19.15 1.99
C THR A 746 18.88 -18.42 1.58
N ALA A 747 18.26 -17.69 2.52
CA ALA A 747 17.08 -16.88 2.29
C ALA A 747 17.42 -15.64 1.46
N ARG A 748 16.48 -15.19 0.61
CA ARG A 748 16.52 -13.82 0.11
C ARG A 748 15.95 -12.89 1.18
N HIS A 749 14.72 -13.13 1.62
CA HIS A 749 14.14 -12.44 2.78
C HIS A 749 13.74 -13.47 3.83
N ALA A 750 14.50 -13.55 4.93
CA ALA A 750 14.26 -14.53 5.99
C ALA A 750 12.96 -14.23 6.78
N PHE A 751 12.85 -13.01 7.30
CA PHE A 751 11.68 -12.53 8.02
C PHE A 751 11.05 -11.38 7.24
N VAL A 752 9.89 -11.62 6.62
CA VAL A 752 9.31 -10.67 5.67
C VAL A 752 7.85 -10.37 5.96
N VAL A 753 7.50 -9.09 5.84
CA VAL A 753 6.11 -8.60 5.94
C VAL A 753 5.72 -7.95 4.61
N ASP A 754 4.59 -8.36 4.03
CA ASP A 754 4.13 -7.92 2.70
C ASP A 754 3.57 -6.47 2.72
N SER A 755 3.06 -6.01 1.58
CA SER A 755 2.29 -4.79 1.36
C SER A 755 1.09 -4.61 2.27
N ARG A 756 1.02 -3.39 2.82
CA ARG A 756 -0.17 -2.84 3.48
C ARG A 756 -0.68 -3.77 4.57
N VAL A 757 0.24 -4.42 5.30
CA VAL A 757 -0.08 -5.35 6.39
C VAL A 757 -0.36 -4.57 7.66
N GLN A 758 -1.44 -4.92 8.37
CA GLN A 758 -2.02 -4.12 9.44
C GLN A 758 -1.52 -4.42 10.87
N GLY A 759 -0.67 -5.41 11.10
CA GLY A 759 -0.06 -5.69 12.42
C GLY A 759 -0.96 -5.60 13.68
N PRO A 760 -0.38 -5.52 14.89
CA PRO A 760 1.01 -5.82 15.18
C PRO A 760 1.44 -7.24 14.74
N ASN A 761 2.71 -7.43 14.45
CA ASN A 761 3.30 -8.70 14.01
C ASN A 761 4.70 -8.84 14.62
N VAL A 762 5.12 -10.05 15.03
CA VAL A 762 6.34 -10.24 15.82
C VAL A 762 7.22 -11.35 15.23
N PHE A 763 8.51 -11.04 15.10
CA PHE A 763 9.61 -12.00 14.98
C PHE A 763 10.42 -11.97 16.28
N LEU A 764 10.63 -13.13 16.91
CA LEU A 764 11.20 -13.25 18.26
C LEU A 764 12.32 -14.31 18.33
N ASP A 765 13.47 -13.97 18.91
CA ASP A 765 14.59 -14.89 19.18
C ASP A 765 15.02 -15.73 17.95
N GLY A 766 15.22 -15.08 16.80
CA GLY A 766 15.47 -15.73 15.51
C GLY A 766 16.85 -15.44 14.94
N LYS A 767 17.34 -16.31 14.06
CA LYS A 767 18.65 -16.17 13.41
C LYS A 767 18.60 -16.54 11.94
N ALA A 768 19.22 -15.72 11.09
CA ALA A 768 19.36 -15.98 9.66
C ALA A 768 20.82 -15.82 9.21
N VAL A 769 21.36 -16.81 8.50
CA VAL A 769 22.76 -16.80 8.00
C VAL A 769 22.79 -17.03 6.49
N LYS A 770 23.92 -16.73 5.84
CA LYS A 770 24.10 -16.85 4.38
C LYS A 770 22.96 -16.16 3.62
N ASN A 771 22.60 -14.95 4.05
CA ASN A 771 21.48 -14.20 3.51
C ASN A 771 21.87 -13.57 2.16
N TYR A 772 20.97 -13.63 1.19
CA TYR A 772 21.12 -12.95 -0.10
C TYR A 772 20.46 -11.57 -0.12
N ASN A 773 19.62 -11.25 0.87
CA ASN A 773 19.04 -9.92 1.06
C ASN A 773 18.60 -9.75 2.54
N THR A 774 18.08 -8.57 2.87
CA THR A 774 17.68 -8.22 4.24
C THR A 774 16.33 -8.82 4.65
N SER A 775 16.11 -9.03 5.94
CA SER A 775 14.78 -9.20 6.55
C SER A 775 14.11 -7.86 6.69
N GLU A 776 12.84 -7.73 6.30
CA GLU A 776 12.24 -6.42 6.20
C GLU A 776 10.71 -6.43 6.05
N PRO A 777 10.02 -5.34 6.41
CA PRO A 777 8.85 -4.95 5.65
C PRO A 777 9.22 -4.78 4.17
N HIS A 778 8.53 -5.47 3.26
CA HIS A 778 9.01 -5.64 1.89
C HIS A 778 8.71 -4.46 0.97
N HIS A 779 7.48 -3.93 1.02
CA HIS A 779 7.04 -2.81 0.19
C HIS A 779 5.69 -2.24 0.65
N ARG A 780 5.38 -0.99 0.30
CA ARG A 780 4.03 -0.39 0.39
C ARG A 780 3.38 -0.38 1.78
N TRP A 781 4.00 0.33 2.73
CA TRP A 781 3.44 0.76 4.02
C TRP A 781 2.79 -0.34 4.87
N SER A 782 3.58 -1.33 5.26
CA SER A 782 3.21 -2.21 6.39
C SER A 782 3.38 -1.48 7.72
N VAL A 783 2.61 -1.87 8.74
CA VAL A 783 2.64 -1.19 10.06
C VAL A 783 2.77 -2.15 11.24
N GLY A 784 3.47 -1.72 12.29
CA GLY A 784 3.52 -2.41 13.57
C GLY A 784 4.26 -3.75 13.58
N GLY A 785 5.43 -3.84 12.96
CA GLY A 785 6.30 -5.01 13.12
C GLY A 785 7.27 -4.85 14.29
N LEU A 786 7.54 -5.96 14.99
CA LEU A 786 8.60 -6.07 15.99
C LEU A 786 9.62 -7.13 15.56
N PHE A 787 10.88 -6.73 15.47
CA PHE A 787 12.03 -7.63 15.46
C PHE A 787 12.66 -7.60 16.85
N ASP A 788 12.47 -8.66 17.64
CA ASP A 788 12.93 -8.76 19.03
C ASP A 788 13.93 -9.91 19.15
N ASN A 789 15.19 -9.59 19.52
CA ASN A 789 16.30 -10.55 19.54
C ASN A 789 16.49 -11.30 18.20
N ILE A 790 16.49 -10.56 17.10
CA ILE A 790 16.76 -11.10 15.77
C ILE A 790 18.23 -10.85 15.39
N ASP A 791 18.94 -11.93 15.07
CA ASP A 791 20.27 -11.90 14.46
C ASP A 791 20.15 -12.17 12.94
N ALA A 792 19.95 -11.09 12.19
CA ALA A 792 19.87 -11.09 10.73
C ALA A 792 20.05 -9.66 10.20
N PRO A 793 20.51 -9.45 8.95
CA PRO A 793 20.43 -8.14 8.31
C PRO A 793 18.97 -7.68 8.24
N ILE A 794 18.64 -6.51 8.78
CA ILE A 794 17.28 -5.94 8.82
C ILE A 794 17.25 -4.59 8.10
N SER A 795 16.20 -4.34 7.30
CA SER A 795 16.02 -3.05 6.62
C SER A 795 14.61 -2.49 6.76
N ILE A 796 14.45 -1.37 7.44
CA ILE A 796 13.17 -0.65 7.57
C ILE A 796 13.37 0.75 6.97
N ARG A 797 13.01 0.93 5.70
CA ARG A 797 13.41 2.10 4.90
C ARG A 797 12.40 2.52 3.84
N ASP A 798 12.65 3.68 3.22
CA ASP A 798 12.15 4.00 1.89
C ASP A 798 12.97 3.21 0.85
N ARG A 799 12.28 2.38 0.08
CA ARG A 799 12.86 1.55 -0.98
C ARG A 799 12.72 2.19 -2.36
N GLY A 800 12.17 3.41 -2.44
CA GLY A 800 12.06 4.19 -3.67
C GLY A 800 11.50 3.39 -4.84
N TRP A 801 12.22 3.42 -5.96
CA TRP A 801 11.84 2.80 -7.23
C TRP A 801 12.08 1.29 -7.30
N LEU A 802 12.55 0.63 -6.22
CA LEU A 802 12.75 -0.82 -6.26
C LEU A 802 11.44 -1.55 -6.60
N GLY A 803 11.60 -2.69 -7.26
CA GLY A 803 10.49 -3.45 -7.84
C GLY A 803 9.65 -2.59 -8.78
N SER A 804 8.39 -2.35 -8.42
CA SER A 804 7.44 -1.54 -9.20
C SER A 804 7.13 -0.18 -8.57
N GLY A 805 7.95 0.30 -7.61
CA GLY A 805 7.60 1.43 -6.74
C GLY A 805 7.27 0.97 -5.33
N HIS A 806 8.26 0.35 -4.70
CA HIS A 806 8.12 -0.20 -3.35
C HIS A 806 7.93 0.89 -2.29
N GLY A 807 8.60 2.05 -2.45
CA GLY A 807 8.48 3.21 -1.58
C GLY A 807 8.75 2.91 -0.09
N TRP A 808 8.14 3.69 0.80
CA TRP A 808 8.15 3.43 2.25
C TRP A 808 7.65 2.02 2.58
N ALA A 809 8.52 1.17 3.12
CA ALA A 809 8.17 -0.23 3.31
C ALA A 809 7.46 -0.49 4.65
N GLY A 810 7.92 0.11 5.74
CA GLY A 810 7.39 -0.10 7.08
C GLY A 810 7.32 1.18 7.94
N ALA A 811 6.28 1.26 8.77
CA ALA A 811 6.01 2.37 9.69
C ALA A 811 5.56 1.88 11.07
N ASN A 812 5.93 2.58 12.15
CA ASN A 812 5.68 2.14 13.53
C ASN A 812 6.33 0.77 13.86
N TYR A 813 7.47 0.48 13.25
CA TYR A 813 8.27 -0.72 13.52
C TYR A 813 9.23 -0.53 14.68
N VAL A 814 9.56 -1.62 15.36
CA VAL A 814 10.55 -1.66 16.43
C VAL A 814 11.57 -2.76 16.16
N SER A 815 12.85 -2.42 16.17
CA SER A 815 13.96 -3.35 16.33
C SER A 815 14.46 -3.26 17.76
N TRP A 816 14.38 -4.35 18.51
CA TRP A 816 14.72 -4.43 19.92
C TRP A 816 15.80 -5.49 20.16
N ASN A 817 16.95 -5.08 20.72
CA ASN A 817 18.08 -5.98 21.00
C ASN A 817 18.45 -6.88 19.80
N THR A 818 18.41 -6.32 18.58
CA THR A 818 18.77 -7.04 17.36
C THR A 818 20.27 -6.99 17.12
N GLU A 819 20.80 -7.95 16.37
CA GLU A 819 22.20 -8.02 15.95
C GLU A 819 22.31 -7.89 14.42
N ASN A 820 23.54 -7.88 13.89
CA ASN A 820 23.87 -7.79 12.46
C ASN A 820 23.64 -6.40 11.83
N GLU A 821 23.57 -6.28 10.50
CA GLU A 821 23.31 -5.01 9.81
C GLU A 821 21.87 -4.50 10.03
N LEU A 822 21.71 -3.21 10.36
CA LEU A 822 20.39 -2.58 10.49
C LEU A 822 20.29 -1.24 9.76
N THR A 823 19.26 -1.11 8.93
CA THR A 823 18.73 0.18 8.46
C THR A 823 17.40 0.46 9.14
N SER A 824 17.22 1.67 9.68
CA SER A 824 15.94 2.14 10.23
C SER A 824 15.76 3.63 9.97
N GLN A 825 14.84 3.96 9.06
CA GLN A 825 14.47 5.33 8.70
C GLN A 825 13.12 5.71 9.26
N GLN A 826 12.89 7.00 9.46
CA GLN A 826 11.61 7.57 9.89
C GLN A 826 10.75 7.93 8.67
N PRO A 827 9.58 7.30 8.48
CA PRO A 827 8.59 7.74 7.50
C PRO A 827 7.98 9.09 7.91
N PRO A 828 7.56 9.97 6.98
CA PRO A 828 7.17 11.35 7.33
C PRO A 828 6.02 11.49 8.35
N THR A 829 5.09 10.53 8.37
CA THR A 829 3.90 10.56 9.23
C THR A 829 3.89 9.49 10.33
N ALA A 830 5.03 8.84 10.58
CA ALA A 830 5.15 7.74 11.56
C ALA A 830 6.57 7.68 12.15
N GLN A 831 6.81 6.78 13.10
CA GLN A 831 8.13 6.62 13.71
C GLN A 831 8.55 5.15 13.73
N ASN A 832 9.74 4.84 13.22
CA ASN A 832 10.38 3.54 13.44
C ASN A 832 11.42 3.66 14.57
N TYR A 833 11.62 2.61 15.35
CA TYR A 833 12.48 2.60 16.54
C TYR A 833 13.55 1.51 16.43
N ALA A 834 14.79 1.84 16.77
CA ALA A 834 15.91 0.92 16.86
C ALA A 834 16.57 1.09 18.24
N ILE A 835 16.31 0.13 19.13
CA ILE A 835 16.69 0.21 20.54
C ILE A 835 17.54 -0.99 20.91
N GLY A 836 18.73 -0.70 21.44
CA GLY A 836 19.64 -1.74 21.92
C GLY A 836 20.27 -2.57 20.79
N HIS A 837 20.40 -2.03 19.59
CA HIS A 837 20.97 -2.79 18.46
C HIS A 837 22.49 -3.00 18.62
N ALA A 838 22.96 -4.25 18.57
CA ALA A 838 24.37 -4.60 18.60
C ALA A 838 24.86 -5.05 17.20
N GLY A 839 25.19 -4.07 16.35
CA GLY A 839 25.66 -4.32 15.01
C GLY A 839 25.90 -3.03 14.22
N PRO A 840 26.40 -3.13 12.98
CA PRO A 840 26.61 -1.96 12.14
C PRO A 840 25.29 -1.34 11.69
N LYS A 841 25.21 -0.02 11.82
CA LYS A 841 24.17 0.80 11.19
C LYS A 841 24.46 0.96 9.70
N VAL A 842 23.51 0.61 8.84
CA VAL A 842 23.64 0.65 7.38
C VAL A 842 22.69 1.72 6.79
N PRO A 843 23.14 2.57 5.85
CA PRO A 843 22.28 3.58 5.23
C PRO A 843 21.15 2.97 4.39
N GLY A 844 20.06 3.72 4.24
CA GLY A 844 18.98 3.38 3.33
C GLY A 844 19.39 3.45 1.85
N LEU A 845 18.49 3.01 0.96
CA LEU A 845 18.68 3.18 -0.49
C LEU A 845 18.65 4.67 -0.88
N VAL A 846 17.81 5.43 -0.19
CA VAL A 846 17.61 6.87 -0.39
C VAL A 846 17.70 7.60 0.96
N PRO A 847 18.30 8.79 1.05
CA PRO A 847 18.91 9.55 -0.05
C PRO A 847 20.13 8.87 -0.67
N SER A 848 20.34 9.08 -1.96
CA SER A 848 21.52 8.68 -2.75
C SER A 848 21.80 9.71 -3.84
N ASP A 849 22.88 9.54 -4.61
CA ASP A 849 23.19 10.42 -5.74
C ASP A 849 22.06 10.47 -6.78
N TYR A 850 21.26 9.40 -6.89
CA TYR A 850 20.15 9.33 -7.84
C TYR A 850 18.85 9.96 -7.31
N ASP A 851 18.55 9.79 -6.01
CA ASP A 851 17.44 10.47 -5.32
C ASP A 851 17.99 11.14 -4.07
N PRO A 852 18.37 12.43 -4.14
CA PRO A 852 19.04 13.12 -3.04
C PRO A 852 18.07 13.65 -1.98
N ARG A 853 16.75 13.41 -2.10
CA ARG A 853 15.76 13.99 -1.20
C ARG A 853 15.96 13.46 0.22
N PRO A 854 15.90 14.30 1.26
CA PRO A 854 16.27 13.89 2.62
C PRO A 854 15.30 12.84 3.17
N ARG A 855 15.84 11.82 3.85
CA ARG A 855 15.07 10.89 4.70
C ARG A 855 15.60 11.01 6.11
N SER A 856 14.70 11.19 7.07
CA SER A 856 15.08 11.21 8.48
C SER A 856 15.41 9.80 8.97
N GLU A 857 16.32 9.74 9.94
CA GLU A 857 16.63 8.50 10.64
C GLU A 857 15.50 8.11 11.60
N GLY A 858 15.31 6.81 11.82
CA GLY A 858 14.46 6.32 12.90
C GLY A 858 14.92 6.83 14.28
N TYR A 859 14.19 6.50 15.33
CA TYR A 859 14.63 6.76 16.70
C TYR A 859 15.69 5.71 17.06
N TRP A 860 16.94 6.12 17.16
CA TRP A 860 18.06 5.24 17.49
C TRP A 860 18.51 5.46 18.93
N GLU A 861 18.60 4.38 19.70
CA GLU A 861 19.08 4.42 21.07
C GLU A 861 19.94 3.20 21.42
N SER A 862 20.98 3.41 22.21
CA SER A 862 21.89 2.35 22.68
C SER A 862 22.55 1.55 21.55
N LEU A 863 22.90 2.19 20.44
CA LEU A 863 23.64 1.54 19.35
C LEU A 863 24.97 0.94 19.84
N GLY A 864 25.25 -0.29 19.42
CA GLY A 864 26.45 -1.06 19.77
C GLY A 864 26.32 -1.90 21.04
N LYS A 865 25.16 -1.90 21.71
CA LYS A 865 24.92 -2.69 22.93
C LYS A 865 23.44 -3.01 23.14
N HIS A 866 23.15 -4.16 23.75
CA HIS A 866 21.78 -4.47 24.16
C HIS A 866 21.36 -3.65 25.39
N VAL A 867 20.07 -3.33 25.47
CA VAL A 867 19.45 -2.77 26.67
C VAL A 867 19.04 -3.90 27.62
N LYS A 868 18.93 -3.58 28.92
CA LYS A 868 18.69 -4.54 30.01
C LYS A 868 17.38 -5.31 29.90
N VAL A 869 16.32 -4.66 29.43
CA VAL A 869 15.06 -5.37 29.16
C VAL A 869 15.33 -6.27 27.96
N GLU A 870 15.56 -7.56 28.24
CA GLU A 870 16.07 -8.52 27.27
C GLU A 870 15.17 -8.68 26.04
N SER A 871 13.86 -8.65 26.24
CA SER A 871 12.87 -8.70 25.15
C SER A 871 11.68 -7.83 25.50
N LEU A 872 11.30 -6.97 24.55
CA LEU A 872 10.13 -6.12 24.65
C LEU A 872 8.85 -6.96 24.67
N TYR A 873 8.70 -7.91 23.75
CA TYR A 873 7.51 -8.76 23.66
C TYR A 873 7.30 -9.58 24.93
N LYS A 874 8.37 -10.22 25.44
CA LYS A 874 8.28 -11.06 26.64
C LYS A 874 7.94 -10.24 27.88
N GLN A 875 8.49 -9.04 28.01
CA GLN A 875 8.15 -8.13 29.11
C GLN A 875 6.70 -7.65 29.03
N GLN A 876 6.24 -7.24 27.84
CA GLN A 876 4.83 -6.86 27.64
C GLN A 876 3.86 -8.02 27.93
N LEU A 877 4.21 -9.23 27.53
CA LEU A 877 3.42 -10.42 27.80
C LEU A 877 3.37 -10.75 29.30
N LEU A 878 4.50 -10.60 30.01
CA LEU A 878 4.58 -10.75 31.45
C LEU A 878 3.64 -9.77 32.17
N GLU A 879 3.59 -8.51 31.72
CA GLU A 879 2.71 -7.50 32.30
C GLU A 879 1.24 -7.75 32.02
N ARG A 880 0.90 -8.18 30.79
CA ARG A 880 -0.49 -8.43 30.40
C ARG A 880 -1.08 -9.70 31.03
N LEU A 881 -0.32 -10.80 31.04
CA LEU A 881 -0.84 -12.13 31.39
C LEU A 881 -0.08 -12.86 32.50
N GLY A 882 1.01 -12.27 33.01
CA GLY A 882 1.79 -12.84 34.11
C GLY A 882 2.75 -13.95 33.70
N LYS A 883 3.51 -14.44 34.68
CA LYS A 883 4.63 -15.39 34.48
C LYS A 883 4.21 -16.69 33.78
N LYS A 884 3.02 -17.22 34.06
CA LYS A 884 2.53 -18.46 33.43
C LYS A 884 2.44 -18.34 31.91
N ALA A 885 1.98 -17.19 31.41
CA ALA A 885 1.88 -16.96 29.97
C ALA A 885 3.26 -16.88 29.31
N LEU A 886 4.22 -16.27 30.00
CA LEU A 886 5.62 -16.25 29.56
C LEU A 886 6.23 -17.68 29.55
N ASP A 887 5.97 -18.48 30.59
CA ASP A 887 6.49 -19.86 30.66
C ASP A 887 5.89 -20.76 29.58
N ASN A 888 4.68 -20.47 29.10
CA ASN A 888 4.06 -21.21 27.99
C ASN A 888 4.78 -21.03 26.64
N ILE A 889 5.56 -19.96 26.46
CA ILE A 889 6.25 -19.65 25.19
C ILE A 889 7.77 -19.86 25.22
N LYS A 890 8.33 -20.28 26.38
CA LYS A 890 9.78 -20.43 26.61
C LYS A 890 10.40 -21.73 26.08
N GLN A 891 9.61 -22.67 25.58
CA GLN A 891 10.06 -24.04 25.31
C GLN A 891 10.98 -24.15 24.11
#